data_AF-A0AA37NBP8-F1
#
_entry.id   AF-A0AA37NBP8-F1
#
_cell.length_a   1.000
_cell.length_b   1.000
_cell.length_c   1.000
_cell.angle_alpha   90.00
_cell.angle_beta   90.00
_cell.angle_gamma   90.00
#
_symmetry.space_group_name_H-M   'P 1'
#
loop_
_entity.id
_entity.type
_entity.pdbx_description
1 polymer ?
#
loop_
_entity_poly.entity_id
_entity_poly.type
_entity_poly.pdbx_seq_one_letter_code
_entity_poly.pdbx_strand_id
1 'polypeptide(L)'
;MSFDFNIALTGIGPHSNTKLSSNMSSIQMALYADNGSGKSFISKSFKRISDLKYLDRTDQAQIDLLVEKSTAMVRFGEKQGILSLSIAPDGQPQKNLSVRFEIGSLPIVSDNTGLIYHVFNSEYVRENLEAVRYHPEDKVSGFILGKANIDLSKEKEQLENYKKSELEAIGKIRDMVASTQRELKAKGIQSNTKEYLAITFESVLRGETNSEDQSYTSLVEKYDILKSMPEHMQDISYRPFPDDIESFIVILENANEIIENKYTLSSFSEEFKKKFKDNQAFIEAGLQLSNGESCPFCGQKYNRDAFALIDDYNSFLQDEESKIIKTINGIIAKITTFSANFLASSRFAKDSSNEYDKVKKYFPSFCETYISCVDVATTQQVLDKICEALEAKKHMISQKGASIKPSIDIIKAELSDYKRVEIENIGRVKELNSNKNNISAERLRLRKALCNARFNQLIEESEKTRSDIVTVRECINDLTKEISEKENKVRIDKRKKLIEKLKDYLAIFFKDKYDFDEKQFSVVFQDRALIENTDYVLSDGEKSILAFCFFLANIHGVVENESDYNRLFLVIDDPVSSMDFNYVYNVAQAIRNIKKEPEIGRIRYLVLTHNMEFMSILVRNKIVSKKFLLSDGTISDFKDDYVMPYTANLLDIYKVSIGGMKPIHTIPNQIRHVLETTYRFEGSCGGFDDYILNNEILGKNGCLYSLIEDHSHGGLRTSKGYTDNMLIDSCRMVVDFIASKYPGQIEEVKRLSA
;
A
#
# COMPACT_ATOMS: atom_id res chain seq x y z
N MET A 1 -29.99 -9.50 -12.31
CA MET A 1 -28.55 -9.21 -12.18
C MET A 1 -28.02 -10.01 -11.02
N SER A 2 -26.94 -10.75 -11.24
CA SER A 2 -26.12 -11.33 -10.19
C SER A 2 -25.18 -10.26 -9.62
N PHE A 3 -24.63 -10.51 -8.45
CA PHE A 3 -23.60 -9.69 -7.82
C PHE A 3 -22.74 -10.58 -6.92
N ASP A 4 -21.49 -10.17 -6.69
CA ASP A 4 -20.61 -10.89 -5.79
C ASP A 4 -20.87 -10.46 -4.34
N PHE A 5 -21.12 -11.45 -3.50
CA PHE A 5 -21.37 -11.29 -2.08
C PHE A 5 -20.27 -12.00 -1.30
N ASN A 6 -19.58 -11.25 -0.44
CA ASN A 6 -18.49 -11.76 0.37
C ASN A 6 -18.69 -11.37 1.83
N ILE A 7 -18.59 -12.34 2.75
CA ILE A 7 -18.47 -12.12 4.19
C ILE A 7 -17.19 -12.78 4.67
N ALA A 8 -16.43 -12.12 5.53
CA ALA A 8 -15.31 -12.74 6.24
C ALA A 8 -15.28 -12.35 7.72
N LEU A 9 -14.98 -13.33 8.56
CA LEU A 9 -14.71 -13.17 9.99
C LEU A 9 -13.27 -13.60 10.25
N THR A 10 -12.43 -12.67 10.69
CA THR A 10 -11.02 -12.90 11.00
C THR A 10 -10.77 -12.56 12.47
N GLY A 11 -10.22 -13.48 13.25
CA GLY A 11 -9.94 -13.25 14.67
C GLY A 11 -11.17 -12.98 15.55
N ILE A 12 -12.34 -13.51 15.20
CA ILE A 12 -13.59 -13.32 15.96
C ILE A 12 -14.05 -14.64 16.57
N GLY A 13 -14.20 -14.72 17.90
CA GLY A 13 -14.65 -15.93 18.59
C GLY A 13 -13.86 -17.17 18.14
N PRO A 14 -14.51 -18.27 17.69
CA PRO A 14 -13.82 -19.45 17.17
C PRO A 14 -13.39 -19.31 15.69
N HIS A 15 -13.62 -18.17 15.04
CA HIS A 15 -13.27 -17.92 13.63
C HIS A 15 -11.88 -17.29 13.51
N SER A 16 -10.89 -18.06 13.07
CA SER A 16 -9.56 -17.51 12.74
C SER A 16 -9.60 -16.74 11.42
N ASN A 17 -10.22 -17.34 10.39
CA ASN A 17 -10.40 -16.75 9.07
C ASN A 17 -11.53 -17.46 8.30
N THR A 18 -12.76 -17.30 8.75
CA THR A 18 -13.94 -17.89 8.11
C THR A 18 -14.43 -16.98 6.99
N LYS A 19 -14.59 -17.51 5.78
CA LYS A 19 -15.02 -16.74 4.60
C LYS A 19 -16.20 -17.40 3.91
N LEU A 20 -17.16 -16.59 3.50
CA LEU A 20 -18.24 -16.92 2.59
C LEU A 20 -18.09 -16.04 1.35
N SER A 21 -17.98 -16.65 0.18
CA SER A 21 -17.98 -15.96 -1.11
C SER A 21 -18.98 -16.65 -2.02
N SER A 22 -19.95 -15.91 -2.56
CA SER A 22 -20.96 -16.46 -3.45
C SER A 22 -21.46 -15.41 -4.43
N ASN A 23 -21.72 -15.84 -5.66
CA ASN A 23 -22.44 -15.04 -6.64
C ASN A 23 -23.95 -15.21 -6.43
N MET A 24 -24.68 -14.10 -6.27
CA MET A 24 -26.05 -14.09 -5.79
C MET A 24 -26.94 -13.12 -6.58
N SER A 25 -28.23 -13.45 -6.74
CA SER A 25 -29.25 -12.54 -7.27
C SER A 25 -30.05 -11.82 -6.17
N SER A 26 -30.09 -12.40 -4.96
CA SER A 26 -30.80 -11.91 -3.78
C SER A 26 -30.08 -12.36 -2.51
N ILE A 27 -30.12 -11.52 -1.47
CA ILE A 27 -29.51 -11.83 -0.17
C ILE A 27 -30.57 -12.47 0.73
N GLN A 28 -31.07 -13.63 0.35
CA GLN A 28 -31.98 -14.44 1.17
C GLN A 28 -31.26 -15.74 1.48
N MET A 29 -30.57 -15.78 2.62
CA MET A 29 -29.60 -16.84 2.92
C MET A 29 -29.97 -17.57 4.20
N ALA A 30 -29.68 -18.88 4.23
CA ALA A 30 -29.57 -19.61 5.48
C ALA A 30 -28.17 -20.23 5.64
N LEU A 31 -27.65 -20.20 6.87
CA LEU A 31 -26.43 -20.87 7.29
C LEU A 31 -26.78 -21.88 8.37
N TYR A 32 -26.67 -23.16 8.04
CA TYR A 32 -26.76 -24.24 9.02
C TYR A 32 -25.40 -24.42 9.71
N ALA A 33 -25.39 -24.56 11.03
CA ALA A 33 -24.19 -24.90 11.79
C ALA A 33 -24.58 -25.65 13.07
N ASP A 34 -23.78 -26.64 13.46
CA ASP A 34 -23.98 -27.33 14.72
C ASP A 34 -23.71 -26.40 15.92
N ASN A 35 -24.20 -26.81 17.10
CA ASN A 35 -23.94 -26.09 18.33
C ASN A 35 -22.43 -26.03 18.62
N GLY A 36 -21.94 -24.84 18.97
CA GLY A 36 -20.52 -24.61 19.26
C GLY A 36 -19.66 -24.19 18.06
N SER A 37 -20.18 -24.22 16.82
CA SER A 37 -19.41 -23.81 15.62
C SER A 37 -19.15 -22.29 15.50
N GLY A 38 -19.65 -21.49 16.43
CA GLY A 38 -19.43 -20.04 16.47
C GLY A 38 -20.43 -19.18 15.71
N LYS A 39 -21.49 -19.75 15.12
CA LYS A 39 -22.49 -19.01 14.32
C LYS A 39 -23.01 -17.74 15.00
N SER A 40 -23.20 -17.75 16.32
CA SER A 40 -23.73 -16.59 17.05
C SER A 40 -22.75 -15.43 17.14
N PHE A 41 -21.45 -15.64 16.92
CA PHE A 41 -20.51 -14.53 16.74
C PHE A 41 -20.82 -13.75 15.45
N ILE A 42 -21.33 -14.39 14.40
CA ILE A 42 -21.75 -13.70 13.17
C ILE A 42 -22.90 -12.74 13.49
N SER A 43 -23.96 -13.21 14.15
CA SER A 43 -25.10 -12.37 14.52
C SER A 43 -24.71 -11.24 15.47
N LYS A 44 -23.90 -11.55 16.49
CA LYS A 44 -23.39 -10.55 17.44
C LYS A 44 -22.55 -9.47 16.74
N SER A 45 -21.71 -9.82 15.76
CA SER A 45 -20.93 -8.81 15.03
C SER A 45 -21.81 -7.79 14.32
N PHE A 46 -22.93 -8.21 13.71
CA PHE A 46 -23.91 -7.27 13.15
C PHE A 46 -24.65 -6.48 14.24
N LYS A 47 -24.98 -7.12 15.37
CA LYS A 47 -25.66 -6.43 16.49
C LYS A 47 -24.82 -5.32 17.12
N ARG A 48 -23.48 -5.47 17.17
CA ARG A 48 -22.58 -4.41 17.64
C ARG A 48 -22.67 -3.13 16.79
N ILE A 49 -23.08 -3.22 15.52
CA ILE A 49 -23.33 -2.05 14.66
C ILE A 49 -24.56 -1.29 15.16
N SER A 50 -25.67 -1.99 15.42
CA SER A 50 -26.89 -1.37 15.94
C SER A 50 -26.69 -0.84 17.36
N ASP A 51 -25.97 -1.56 18.22
CA ASP A 51 -25.70 -1.12 19.59
C ASP A 51 -24.85 0.15 19.59
N LEU A 52 -23.83 0.25 18.72
CA LEU A 52 -23.03 1.46 18.59
C LEU A 52 -23.84 2.65 18.03
N LYS A 53 -24.77 2.40 17.12
CA LYS A 53 -25.63 3.43 16.52
C LYS A 53 -26.53 4.10 17.55
N TYR A 54 -27.08 3.33 18.48
CA TYR A 54 -28.03 3.81 19.50
C TYR A 54 -27.39 4.00 20.89
N LEU A 55 -26.07 3.92 21.00
CA LEU A 55 -25.34 4.13 22.24
C LEU A 55 -25.49 5.59 22.73
N ASP A 56 -25.98 5.76 23.94
CA ASP A 56 -25.88 7.05 24.63
C ASP A 56 -24.43 7.28 25.06
N ARG A 57 -23.73 8.16 24.33
CA ARG A 57 -22.32 8.48 24.59
C ARG A 57 -22.10 9.31 25.86
N THR A 58 -23.16 9.70 26.55
CA THR A 58 -23.08 10.40 27.84
C THR A 58 -23.18 9.44 29.02
N ASP A 59 -23.64 8.20 28.79
CA ASP A 59 -23.77 7.16 29.81
C ASP A 59 -22.55 6.23 29.80
N GLN A 60 -21.65 6.43 30.77
CA GLN A 60 -20.43 5.64 30.90
C GLN A 60 -20.70 4.15 31.13
N ALA A 61 -21.78 3.78 31.83
CA ALA A 61 -22.09 2.38 32.08
C ALA A 61 -22.47 1.64 30.80
N GLN A 62 -23.20 2.31 29.89
CA GLN A 62 -23.51 1.75 28.57
C GLN A 62 -22.26 1.63 27.69
N ILE A 63 -21.36 2.61 27.74
CA ILE A 63 -20.06 2.56 27.04
C ILE A 63 -19.26 1.35 27.53
N ASP A 64 -19.07 1.21 28.84
CA ASP A 64 -18.27 0.14 29.44
C ASP A 64 -18.85 -1.24 29.11
N LEU A 65 -20.17 -1.39 29.17
CA LEU A 65 -20.86 -2.64 28.79
C LEU A 65 -20.66 -2.98 27.31
N LEU A 66 -20.72 -1.98 26.41
CA LEU A 66 -20.48 -2.22 24.98
C LEU A 66 -19.02 -2.53 24.69
N VAL A 67 -18.07 -1.92 25.41
CA VAL A 67 -16.63 -2.23 25.35
C VAL A 67 -16.38 -3.68 25.80
N GLU A 68 -16.98 -4.12 26.90
CA GLU A 68 -16.88 -5.51 27.38
C GLU A 68 -17.41 -6.49 26.33
N LYS A 69 -18.63 -6.24 25.85
CA LYS A 69 -19.29 -7.02 24.79
C LYS A 69 -18.48 -7.08 23.50
N SER A 70 -17.78 -6.01 23.15
CA SER A 70 -16.95 -5.93 21.93
C SER A 70 -15.60 -6.59 22.12
N THR A 71 -15.01 -6.47 23.31
CA THR A 71 -13.78 -7.19 23.69
C THR A 71 -14.00 -8.70 23.63
N ALA A 72 -15.15 -9.17 24.11
CA ALA A 72 -15.54 -10.58 24.06
C ALA A 72 -15.69 -11.14 22.62
N MET A 73 -15.74 -10.28 21.60
CA MET A 73 -15.75 -10.72 20.20
C MET A 73 -14.36 -11.15 19.72
N VAL A 74 -13.27 -10.65 20.31
CA VAL A 74 -11.90 -10.93 19.88
C VAL A 74 -11.52 -12.36 20.25
N ARG A 75 -11.02 -13.12 19.28
CA ARG A 75 -10.51 -14.49 19.49
C ARG A 75 -9.36 -14.48 20.51
N PHE A 76 -9.34 -15.47 21.41
CA PHE A 76 -8.24 -15.60 22.37
C PHE A 76 -6.87 -15.71 21.68
N GLY A 77 -5.92 -14.91 22.16
CA GLY A 77 -4.56 -14.82 21.61
C GLY A 77 -4.42 -13.82 20.44
N GLU A 78 -5.52 -13.31 19.89
CA GLU A 78 -5.49 -12.28 18.85
C GLU A 78 -5.57 -10.87 19.46
N LYS A 79 -5.02 -9.88 18.76
CA LYS A 79 -5.10 -8.47 19.18
C LYS A 79 -6.39 -7.79 18.73
N GLN A 80 -6.98 -8.28 17.65
CA GLN A 80 -8.18 -7.70 17.03
C GLN A 80 -9.00 -8.78 16.31
N GLY A 81 -10.30 -8.51 16.18
CA GLY A 81 -11.21 -9.28 15.33
C GLY A 81 -11.85 -8.37 14.27
N ILE A 82 -12.12 -8.89 13.08
CA ILE A 82 -12.69 -8.12 11.97
C ILE A 82 -13.82 -8.92 11.30
N LEU A 83 -15.01 -8.33 11.26
CA LEU A 83 -16.08 -8.72 10.34
C LEU A 83 -15.97 -7.82 9.11
N SER A 84 -15.95 -8.42 7.92
CA SER A 84 -16.07 -7.69 6.65
C SER A 84 -17.20 -8.25 5.82
N LEU A 85 -17.91 -7.36 5.14
CA LEU A 85 -18.97 -7.65 4.18
C LEU A 85 -18.68 -6.81 2.92
N SER A 86 -18.75 -7.44 1.76
CA SER A 86 -18.61 -6.78 0.47
C SER A 86 -19.73 -7.24 -0.48
N ILE A 87 -20.38 -6.28 -1.12
CA ILE A 87 -21.42 -6.46 -2.12
C ILE A 87 -20.96 -5.69 -3.36
N ALA A 88 -20.67 -6.41 -4.46
CA ALA A 88 -20.22 -5.81 -5.73
C ALA A 88 -21.29 -6.04 -6.81
N PRO A 89 -22.22 -5.08 -7.01
CA PRO A 89 -23.19 -5.15 -8.10
C PRO A 89 -22.53 -4.81 -9.44
N ASP A 90 -22.89 -5.55 -10.49
CA ASP A 90 -22.41 -5.28 -11.85
C ASP A 90 -22.64 -3.81 -12.25
N GLY A 91 -21.56 -3.11 -12.60
CA GLY A 91 -21.61 -1.71 -13.06
C GLY A 91 -21.87 -0.66 -11.98
N GLN A 92 -21.88 -1.01 -10.69
CA GLN A 92 -21.99 -0.05 -9.57
C GLN A 92 -20.76 -0.11 -8.64
N PRO A 93 -20.48 0.97 -7.88
CA PRO A 93 -19.42 0.96 -6.88
C PRO A 93 -19.61 -0.18 -5.86
N GLN A 94 -18.50 -0.83 -5.51
CA GLN A 94 -18.47 -1.86 -4.47
C GLN A 94 -18.89 -1.27 -3.12
N LYS A 95 -19.83 -1.95 -2.47
CA LYS A 95 -20.35 -1.62 -1.15
C LYS A 95 -19.72 -2.51 -0.10
N ASN A 96 -19.08 -1.90 0.89
CA ASN A 96 -18.30 -2.54 1.92
C ASN A 96 -18.79 -2.12 3.32
N LEU A 97 -18.82 -3.10 4.22
CA LEU A 97 -18.92 -2.93 5.65
C LEU A 97 -17.68 -3.60 6.27
N SER A 98 -17.05 -2.91 7.22
CA SER A 98 -16.00 -3.45 8.09
C SER A 98 -16.31 -3.08 9.53
N VAL A 99 -16.36 -4.08 10.41
CA VAL A 99 -16.47 -3.89 11.85
C VAL A 99 -15.23 -4.48 12.50
N ARG A 100 -14.43 -3.62 13.12
CA ARG A 100 -13.21 -4.03 13.84
C ARG A 100 -13.46 -3.99 15.34
N PHE A 101 -13.06 -5.06 16.01
CA PHE A 101 -13.09 -5.23 17.45
C PHE A 101 -11.66 -5.21 17.97
N GLU A 102 -11.35 -4.30 18.89
CA GLU A 102 -10.05 -4.21 19.57
C GLU A 102 -10.29 -4.29 21.08
N ILE A 103 -9.40 -4.99 21.79
CA ILE A 103 -9.52 -5.23 23.23
C ILE A 103 -9.57 -3.89 23.98
N GLY A 104 -10.58 -3.70 24.83
CA GLY A 104 -10.72 -2.51 25.67
C GLY A 104 -11.23 -1.26 24.96
N SER A 105 -11.84 -1.41 23.77
CA SER A 105 -12.37 -0.28 22.99
C SER A 105 -13.76 -0.54 22.42
N LEU A 106 -14.43 0.54 22.03
CA LEU A 106 -15.67 0.48 21.24
C LEU A 106 -15.37 -0.08 19.84
N PRO A 107 -16.32 -0.77 19.20
CA PRO A 107 -16.12 -1.32 17.87
C PRO A 107 -15.97 -0.20 16.84
N ILE A 108 -15.02 -0.34 15.92
CA ILE A 108 -14.78 0.63 14.84
C ILE A 108 -15.54 0.15 13.61
N VAL A 109 -16.57 0.91 13.21
CA VAL A 109 -17.42 0.59 12.06
C VAL A 109 -17.10 1.51 10.90
N SER A 110 -16.81 0.92 9.73
CA SER A 110 -16.74 1.61 8.44
C SER A 110 -17.78 0.98 7.52
N ASP A 111 -18.82 1.73 7.14
CA ASP A 111 -19.95 1.22 6.38
C ASP A 111 -20.36 2.21 5.27
N ASN A 112 -20.21 1.80 4.02
CA ASN A 112 -20.74 2.53 2.86
C ASN A 112 -21.86 1.76 2.14
N THR A 113 -22.36 0.67 2.73
CA THR A 113 -23.41 -0.17 2.15
C THR A 113 -24.75 0.57 2.08
N GLY A 114 -24.98 1.45 3.07
CA GLY A 114 -26.24 2.13 3.30
C GLY A 114 -27.33 1.20 3.84
N LEU A 115 -26.99 0.00 4.33
CA LEU A 115 -27.94 -0.96 4.88
C LEU A 115 -28.27 -0.65 6.35
N ILE A 116 -29.43 -1.13 6.80
CA ILE A 116 -29.86 -1.07 8.20
C ILE A 116 -29.89 -2.50 8.75
N TYR A 117 -29.02 -2.79 9.70
CA TYR A 117 -28.94 -4.12 10.32
C TYR A 117 -29.89 -4.22 11.50
N HIS A 118 -30.80 -5.20 11.45
CA HIS A 118 -31.72 -5.52 12.55
C HIS A 118 -31.52 -6.98 12.92
N VAL A 119 -31.14 -7.24 14.18
CA VAL A 119 -30.60 -8.54 14.60
C VAL A 119 -31.46 -9.19 15.66
N PHE A 120 -31.95 -10.38 15.37
CA PHE A 120 -32.57 -11.29 16.33
C PHE A 120 -31.55 -12.31 16.79
N ASN A 121 -31.23 -12.30 18.09
CA ASN A 121 -30.41 -13.31 18.75
C ASN A 121 -30.74 -13.34 20.26
N SER A 122 -30.06 -14.20 21.02
CA SER A 122 -30.29 -14.30 22.48
C SER A 122 -29.96 -13.03 23.26
N GLU A 123 -29.15 -12.10 22.74
CA GLU A 123 -28.92 -10.80 23.36
C GLU A 123 -30.11 -9.87 23.13
N TYR A 124 -30.71 -9.88 21.94
CA TYR A 124 -31.96 -9.15 21.66
C TYR A 124 -33.09 -9.56 22.62
N VAL A 125 -33.32 -10.88 22.77
CA VAL A 125 -34.36 -11.41 23.66
C VAL A 125 -34.11 -10.99 25.11
N ARG A 126 -32.86 -11.13 25.58
CA ARG A 126 -32.48 -10.71 26.94
C ARG A 126 -32.71 -9.24 27.21
N GLU A 127 -32.23 -8.39 26.32
CA GLU A 127 -32.22 -6.93 26.50
C GLU A 127 -33.60 -6.29 26.36
N ASN A 128 -34.44 -6.82 25.47
CA ASN A 128 -35.72 -6.18 25.12
C ASN A 128 -36.93 -6.82 25.80
N LEU A 129 -36.84 -8.11 26.17
CA LEU A 129 -37.96 -8.90 26.68
C LEU A 129 -37.65 -9.47 28.08
N GLU A 130 -36.59 -10.27 28.26
CA GLU A 130 -36.36 -10.95 29.55
C GLU A 130 -36.04 -10.00 30.70
N ALA A 131 -35.20 -8.97 30.46
CA ALA A 131 -34.84 -7.98 31.47
C ALA A 131 -36.05 -7.23 32.04
N VAL A 132 -37.14 -7.17 31.26
CA VAL A 132 -38.41 -6.52 31.60
C VAL A 132 -39.54 -7.54 31.78
N ARG A 133 -39.19 -8.81 32.08
CA ARG A 133 -40.14 -9.92 32.34
C ARG A 133 -41.21 -10.10 31.28
N TYR A 134 -40.84 -9.93 30.01
CA TYR A 134 -41.72 -10.02 28.85
C TYR A 134 -42.87 -8.99 28.85
N HIS A 135 -42.71 -7.90 29.59
CA HIS A 135 -43.48 -6.66 29.47
C HIS A 135 -42.58 -5.61 28.79
N PRO A 136 -42.48 -5.63 27.45
CA PRO A 136 -41.58 -4.73 26.74
C PRO A 136 -41.92 -3.27 27.03
N GLU A 137 -40.89 -2.44 27.18
CA GLU A 137 -41.07 -1.02 27.40
C GLU A 137 -41.53 -0.31 26.13
N ASP A 138 -42.44 0.65 26.27
CA ASP A 138 -42.93 1.51 25.17
C ASP A 138 -41.89 2.57 24.78
N LYS A 139 -40.78 2.11 24.17
CA LYS A 139 -39.66 2.96 23.75
C LYS A 139 -39.80 3.49 22.33
N VAL A 140 -40.85 3.08 21.60
CA VAL A 140 -41.03 3.44 20.19
C VAL A 140 -41.86 4.70 20.09
N SER A 141 -41.21 5.81 19.76
CA SER A 141 -41.85 7.11 19.56
C SER A 141 -41.44 7.74 18.23
N GLY A 142 -42.25 8.66 17.73
CA GLY A 142 -42.00 9.38 16.49
C GLY A 142 -42.76 8.84 15.27
N PHE A 143 -42.39 9.34 14.09
CA PHE A 143 -43.08 9.08 12.83
C PHE A 143 -42.11 8.53 11.80
N ILE A 144 -42.56 7.57 10.98
CA ILE A 144 -41.93 7.23 9.71
C ILE A 144 -42.37 8.27 8.70
N LEU A 145 -41.41 8.88 8.03
CA LEU A 145 -41.67 9.80 6.94
C LEU A 145 -42.02 9.01 5.68
N GLY A 146 -43.27 9.12 5.24
CA GLY A 146 -43.81 8.46 4.05
C GLY A 146 -43.69 9.35 2.81
N LYS A 147 -43.57 8.72 1.65
CA LYS A 147 -43.49 9.40 0.36
C LYS A 147 -44.83 10.02 -0.01
N ALA A 148 -44.91 11.35 -0.02
CA ALA A 148 -46.00 12.04 -0.69
C ALA A 148 -45.90 11.80 -2.20
N ASN A 149 -47.02 11.48 -2.87
CA ASN A 149 -47.10 11.45 -4.33
C ASN A 149 -46.97 12.87 -4.88
N ILE A 150 -45.74 13.34 -5.01
CA ILE A 150 -45.36 14.63 -5.59
C ILE A 150 -44.49 14.34 -6.80
N ASP A 151 -44.79 14.98 -7.93
CA ASP A 151 -43.96 14.90 -9.12
C ASP A 151 -42.63 15.62 -8.90
N LEU A 152 -41.56 14.84 -8.76
CA LEU A 152 -40.18 15.29 -8.55
C LEU A 152 -39.28 14.91 -9.73
N SER A 153 -39.88 14.65 -10.91
CA SER A 153 -39.16 14.15 -12.08
C SER A 153 -38.05 15.12 -12.51
N LYS A 154 -38.31 16.43 -12.41
CA LYS A 154 -37.35 17.48 -12.76
C LYS A 154 -36.15 17.54 -11.80
N GLU A 155 -36.41 17.53 -10.50
CA GLU A 155 -35.36 17.53 -9.48
C GLU A 155 -34.50 16.26 -9.55
N LYS A 156 -35.10 15.11 -9.82
CA LYS A 156 -34.37 13.84 -10.00
C LYS A 156 -33.50 13.83 -11.27
N GLU A 157 -34.01 14.37 -12.38
CA GLU A 157 -33.22 14.54 -13.60
C GLU A 157 -32.03 15.49 -13.38
N GLN A 158 -32.26 16.60 -12.68
CA GLN A 158 -31.21 17.56 -12.34
C GLN A 158 -30.15 16.94 -11.40
N LEU A 159 -30.56 16.12 -10.43
CA LEU A 159 -29.65 15.38 -9.56
C LEU A 159 -28.74 14.41 -10.34
N GLU A 160 -29.29 13.68 -11.32
CA GLU A 160 -28.49 12.82 -12.20
C GLU A 160 -27.51 13.61 -13.07
N ASN A 161 -27.91 14.78 -13.57
CA ASN A 161 -27.00 15.67 -14.30
C ASN A 161 -25.83 16.16 -13.44
N TYR A 162 -26.06 16.51 -12.17
CA TYR A 162 -25.00 16.87 -11.24
C TYR A 162 -24.04 15.70 -10.95
N LYS A 163 -24.57 14.49 -10.70
CA LYS A 163 -23.75 13.29 -10.49
C LYS A 163 -22.87 12.98 -11.70
N LYS A 164 -23.40 13.11 -12.91
CA LYS A 164 -22.62 12.94 -14.15
C LYS A 164 -21.50 13.98 -14.23
N SER A 165 -21.80 15.23 -13.93
CA SER A 165 -20.83 16.33 -13.92
C SER A 165 -19.70 16.10 -12.89
N GLU A 166 -20.03 15.56 -11.70
CA GLU A 166 -19.04 15.18 -10.68
C GLU A 166 -18.08 14.11 -11.21
N LEU A 167 -18.60 13.05 -11.83
CA LEU A 167 -17.80 11.97 -12.39
C LEU A 167 -16.84 12.45 -13.48
N GLU A 168 -17.31 13.35 -14.36
CA GLU A 168 -16.47 13.97 -15.39
C GLU A 168 -15.34 14.82 -14.79
N ALA A 169 -15.62 15.62 -13.76
CA ALA A 169 -14.61 16.43 -13.09
C ALA A 169 -13.58 15.57 -12.33
N ILE A 170 -14.02 14.50 -11.66
CA ILE A 170 -13.12 13.51 -11.04
C ILE A 170 -12.21 12.85 -12.08
N GLY A 171 -12.76 12.50 -13.25
CA GLY A 171 -12.00 11.96 -14.38
C GLY A 171 -10.87 12.89 -14.81
N LYS A 172 -11.16 14.18 -14.98
CA LYS A 172 -10.15 15.20 -15.36
C LYS A 172 -8.99 15.25 -14.36
N ILE A 173 -9.25 15.26 -13.06
CA ILE A 173 -8.17 15.28 -12.05
C ILE A 173 -7.32 14.01 -12.13
N ARG A 174 -7.94 12.83 -12.31
CA ARG A 174 -7.19 11.57 -12.47
C ARG A 174 -6.28 11.60 -13.69
N ASP A 175 -6.77 12.15 -14.81
CA ASP A 175 -5.98 12.30 -16.03
C ASP A 175 -4.80 13.26 -15.83
N MET A 176 -5.02 14.38 -15.13
CA MET A 176 -3.96 15.34 -14.78
C MET A 176 -2.88 14.71 -13.89
N VAL A 177 -3.28 13.93 -12.87
CA VAL A 177 -2.34 13.16 -12.03
C VAL A 177 -1.53 12.18 -12.88
N ALA A 178 -2.19 11.42 -13.75
CA ALA A 178 -1.54 10.44 -14.62
C ALA A 178 -0.60 11.08 -15.65
N SER A 179 -0.92 12.28 -16.17
CA SER A 179 -0.02 13.03 -17.06
C SER A 179 1.22 13.53 -16.31
N THR A 180 1.03 14.09 -15.11
CA THR A 180 2.13 14.59 -14.27
C THR A 180 3.10 13.47 -13.87
N GLN A 181 2.57 12.31 -13.47
CA GLN A 181 3.39 11.13 -13.18
C GLN A 181 4.18 10.64 -14.39
N ARG A 182 3.57 10.62 -15.59
CA ARG A 182 4.26 10.27 -16.85
C ARG A 182 5.37 11.27 -17.19
N GLU A 183 5.12 12.56 -17.02
CA GLU A 183 6.09 13.64 -17.24
C GLU A 183 7.31 13.49 -16.32
N LEU A 184 7.10 13.31 -15.01
CA LEU A 184 8.18 13.13 -14.04
C LEU A 184 8.99 11.85 -14.32
N LYS A 185 8.33 10.76 -14.72
CA LYS A 185 9.00 9.52 -15.11
C LYS A 185 9.84 9.70 -16.37
N ALA A 186 9.35 10.44 -17.37
CA ALA A 186 10.11 10.75 -18.59
C ALA A 186 11.39 11.57 -18.29
N LYS A 187 11.38 12.40 -17.23
CA LYS A 187 12.57 13.10 -16.74
C LYS A 187 13.57 12.19 -15.99
N GLY A 188 13.21 10.93 -15.71
CA GLY A 188 14.07 9.94 -15.06
C GLY A 188 13.94 9.89 -13.54
N ILE A 189 12.82 10.36 -13.00
CA ILE A 189 12.47 10.20 -11.59
C ILE A 189 11.94 8.77 -11.37
N GLN A 190 12.48 8.09 -10.37
CA GLN A 190 12.06 6.72 -10.06
C GLN A 190 10.73 6.70 -9.32
N SER A 191 9.88 5.73 -9.64
CA SER A 191 8.52 5.59 -9.09
C SER A 191 8.49 5.22 -7.60
N ASN A 192 9.62 4.84 -7.00
CA ASN A 192 9.77 4.59 -5.56
C ASN A 192 10.16 5.84 -4.77
N THR A 193 10.34 6.99 -5.42
CA THR A 193 10.63 8.26 -4.75
C THR A 193 9.41 8.65 -3.90
N LYS A 194 9.62 8.98 -2.62
CA LYS A 194 8.54 9.30 -1.68
C LYS A 194 7.64 10.43 -2.19
N GLU A 195 8.26 11.50 -2.70
CA GLU A 195 7.58 12.69 -3.22
C GLU A 195 6.78 12.36 -4.50
N TYR A 196 7.27 11.44 -5.34
CA TYR A 196 6.52 10.94 -6.51
C TYR A 196 5.29 10.15 -6.09
N LEU A 197 5.43 9.26 -5.09
CA LEU A 197 4.33 8.44 -4.56
C LEU A 197 3.25 9.28 -3.87
N ALA A 198 3.59 10.48 -3.39
CA ALA A 198 2.64 11.40 -2.77
C ALA A 198 1.68 12.06 -3.77
N ILE A 199 2.02 12.05 -5.08
CA ILE A 199 1.19 12.61 -6.15
C ILE A 199 0.05 11.62 -6.45
N THR A 200 -1.02 11.70 -5.66
CA THR A 200 -2.23 10.89 -5.83
C THR A 200 -3.46 11.77 -6.03
N PHE A 201 -4.54 11.16 -6.52
CA PHE A 201 -5.84 11.83 -6.65
C PHE A 201 -6.31 12.45 -5.33
N GLU A 202 -6.17 11.74 -4.21
CA GLU A 202 -6.58 12.19 -2.88
C GLU A 202 -5.76 13.40 -2.42
N SER A 203 -4.44 13.38 -2.65
CA SER A 203 -3.56 14.50 -2.30
C SER A 203 -3.88 15.75 -3.12
N VAL A 204 -4.15 15.59 -4.42
CA VAL A 204 -4.56 16.72 -5.27
C VAL A 204 -5.91 17.27 -4.83
N LEU A 205 -6.88 16.40 -4.50
CA LEU A 205 -8.20 16.83 -4.06
C LEU A 205 -8.14 17.67 -2.77
N ARG A 206 -7.25 17.33 -1.81
CA ARG A 206 -7.03 18.12 -0.59
C ARG A 206 -6.47 19.51 -0.86
N GLY A 207 -5.60 19.66 -1.86
CA GLY A 207 -5.06 20.97 -2.23
C GLY A 207 -3.95 21.51 -1.39
N GLU A 208 -3.33 20.67 -0.58
CA GLU A 208 -2.25 21.06 0.31
C GLU A 208 -0.97 21.19 -0.51
N THR A 209 -0.45 22.40 -0.67
CA THR A 209 0.85 22.62 -1.29
C THR A 209 1.98 22.26 -0.33
N ASN A 210 3.15 21.98 -0.89
CA ASN A 210 4.38 21.79 -0.13
C ASN A 210 5.20 23.09 -0.11
N SER A 211 6.24 23.12 0.74
CA SER A 211 7.10 24.29 0.97
C SER A 211 8.15 24.54 -0.12
N GLU A 212 7.99 24.00 -1.34
CA GLU A 212 8.92 24.24 -2.43
C GLU A 212 8.52 25.51 -3.19
N ASP A 213 9.41 26.50 -3.15
CA ASP A 213 9.16 27.84 -3.71
C ASP A 213 9.75 28.02 -5.12
N GLN A 214 10.62 27.10 -5.58
CA GLN A 214 11.20 27.19 -6.91
C GLN A 214 10.22 26.71 -7.98
N SER A 215 10.19 27.40 -9.13
CA SER A 215 9.36 26.98 -10.25
C SER A 215 9.84 25.65 -10.83
N TYR A 216 8.88 24.84 -11.31
CA TYR A 216 9.19 23.57 -11.96
C TYR A 216 10.14 23.75 -13.16
N THR A 217 9.93 24.77 -13.98
CA THR A 217 10.77 25.08 -15.14
C THR A 217 12.21 25.38 -14.74
N SER A 218 12.44 26.20 -13.72
CA SER A 218 13.79 26.52 -13.24
C SER A 218 14.51 25.29 -12.69
N LEU A 219 13.80 24.44 -11.96
CA LEU A 219 14.36 23.19 -11.43
C LEU A 219 14.68 22.18 -12.54
N VAL A 220 13.88 22.12 -13.60
CA VAL A 220 14.14 21.26 -14.77
C VAL A 220 15.42 21.67 -15.45
N GLU A 221 15.65 22.96 -15.68
CA GLU A 221 16.89 23.47 -16.27
C GLU A 221 18.12 23.08 -15.43
N LYS A 222 18.07 23.32 -14.12
CA LYS A 222 19.15 22.94 -13.18
C LYS A 222 19.42 21.43 -13.20
N TYR A 223 18.36 20.62 -13.22
CA TYR A 223 18.47 19.17 -13.23
C TYR A 223 19.00 18.62 -14.56
N ASP A 224 18.56 19.16 -15.70
CA ASP A 224 19.02 18.74 -17.03
C ASP A 224 20.52 19.08 -17.23
N ILE A 225 20.99 20.24 -16.74
CA ILE A 225 22.42 20.59 -16.69
C ILE A 225 23.19 19.55 -15.86
N LEU A 226 22.73 19.22 -14.65
CA LEU A 226 23.41 18.27 -13.76
C LEU A 226 23.39 16.81 -14.29
N LYS A 227 22.36 16.46 -15.06
CA LYS A 227 22.20 15.14 -15.71
C LYS A 227 23.11 14.99 -16.93
N SER A 228 23.42 16.09 -17.62
CA SER A 228 24.36 16.09 -18.76
C SER A 228 25.82 15.86 -18.35
N MET A 229 26.12 15.90 -17.05
CA MET A 229 27.47 15.68 -16.53
C MET A 229 27.93 14.23 -16.73
N PRO A 230 29.17 14.00 -17.21
CA PRO A 230 29.78 12.67 -17.33
C PRO A 230 29.78 11.88 -16.02
N GLU A 231 29.53 10.56 -16.07
CA GLU A 231 29.46 9.69 -14.88
C GLU A 231 30.79 9.56 -14.12
N HIS A 232 31.91 9.70 -14.83
CA HIS A 232 33.25 9.60 -14.27
C HIS A 232 34.07 10.83 -14.64
N MET A 233 34.08 11.82 -13.76
CA MET A 233 34.92 13.00 -13.87
C MET A 233 35.97 12.96 -12.76
N GLN A 234 37.25 13.10 -13.12
CA GLN A 234 38.34 13.14 -12.14
C GLN A 234 38.36 14.48 -11.39
N ASP A 235 39.05 14.53 -10.24
CA ASP A 235 39.23 15.78 -9.50
C ASP A 235 40.21 16.69 -10.24
N ILE A 236 39.92 17.99 -10.23
CA ILE A 236 40.83 18.99 -10.77
C ILE A 236 42.06 19.03 -9.87
N SER A 237 43.25 18.90 -10.46
CA SER A 237 44.51 19.01 -9.74
C SER A 237 45.02 20.45 -9.78
N TYR A 238 45.39 21.01 -8.62
CA TYR A 238 46.15 22.25 -8.52
C TYR A 238 47.42 21.99 -7.71
N ARG A 239 48.60 22.35 -8.23
CA ARG A 239 49.90 22.10 -7.59
C ARG A 239 50.50 23.40 -7.08
N PRO A 240 50.85 23.49 -5.79
CA PRO A 240 51.57 24.65 -5.26
C PRO A 240 52.95 24.79 -5.90
N PHE A 241 53.41 26.04 -6.02
CA PHE A 241 54.75 26.39 -6.44
C PHE A 241 55.78 25.72 -5.51
N PRO A 242 56.74 24.95 -6.07
CA PRO A 242 57.61 24.09 -5.27
C PRO A 242 58.72 24.84 -4.54
N ASP A 243 59.13 26.02 -5.03
CA ASP A 243 60.28 26.74 -4.49
C ASP A 243 59.89 27.68 -3.35
N ASP A 244 60.78 27.81 -2.36
CA ASP A 244 60.62 28.75 -1.26
C ASP A 244 61.02 30.17 -1.70
N ILE A 245 60.03 31.07 -1.75
CA ILE A 245 60.21 32.44 -2.24
C ILE A 245 61.19 33.21 -1.35
N GLU A 246 61.10 33.08 -0.03
CA GLU A 246 61.97 33.84 0.89
C GLU A 246 63.43 33.41 0.72
N SER A 247 63.70 32.11 0.65
CA SER A 247 65.05 31.60 0.34
C SER A 247 65.56 32.10 -1.01
N PHE A 248 64.69 32.22 -2.03
CA PHE A 248 65.08 32.75 -3.33
C PHE A 248 65.41 34.25 -3.28
N ILE A 249 64.62 35.06 -2.56
CA ILE A 249 64.92 36.48 -2.36
C ILE A 249 66.27 36.68 -1.67
N VAL A 250 66.62 35.84 -0.69
CA VAL A 250 67.95 35.87 -0.05
C VAL A 250 69.08 35.62 -1.06
N ILE A 251 68.87 34.72 -2.03
CA ILE A 251 69.84 34.49 -3.12
C ILE A 251 70.02 35.75 -3.98
N LEU A 252 68.93 36.46 -4.28
CA LEU A 252 68.99 37.71 -5.06
C LEU A 252 69.65 38.85 -4.27
N GLU A 253 69.42 38.96 -2.96
CA GLU A 253 70.09 39.96 -2.12
C GLU A 253 71.61 39.71 -2.05
N ASN A 254 72.03 38.44 -1.98
CA ASN A 254 73.44 38.07 -2.10
C ASN A 254 74.01 38.46 -3.48
N ALA A 255 73.24 38.25 -4.57
CA ALA A 255 73.63 38.71 -5.90
C ALA A 255 73.86 40.24 -5.94
N ASN A 256 73.00 41.02 -5.28
CA ASN A 256 73.16 42.47 -5.18
C ASN A 256 74.42 42.87 -4.42
N GLU A 257 74.68 42.21 -3.28
CA GLU A 257 75.90 42.43 -2.49
C GLU A 257 77.17 42.18 -3.33
N ILE A 258 77.19 41.11 -4.14
CA ILE A 258 78.31 40.81 -5.03
C ILE A 258 78.48 41.88 -6.11
N ILE A 259 77.40 42.37 -6.71
CA ILE A 259 77.47 43.39 -7.76
C ILE A 259 78.00 44.72 -7.20
N GLU A 260 77.57 45.10 -5.99
CA GLU A 260 77.89 46.39 -5.38
C GLU A 260 79.29 46.48 -4.75
N ASN A 261 79.92 45.34 -4.46
CA ASN A 261 81.26 45.29 -3.88
C ASN A 261 82.37 45.28 -4.93
N LYS A 262 83.59 45.68 -4.55
CA LYS A 262 84.79 45.57 -5.39
C LYS A 262 85.63 44.39 -4.89
N TYR A 263 86.19 43.62 -5.81
CA TYR A 263 87.09 42.53 -5.47
C TYR A 263 88.44 42.70 -6.17
N THR A 264 89.49 42.12 -5.60
CA THR A 264 90.83 42.20 -6.17
C THR A 264 90.93 41.40 -7.47
N LEU A 265 91.63 41.95 -8.46
CA LEU A 265 91.94 41.24 -9.71
C LEU A 265 93.11 40.32 -9.48
N SER A 266 93.02 39.13 -10.04
CA SER A 266 94.07 38.15 -10.04
C SER A 266 95.26 38.64 -10.86
N SER A 267 96.47 38.44 -10.34
CA SER A 267 97.75 38.87 -10.94
C SER A 267 98.22 38.00 -12.12
N PHE A 268 97.47 36.95 -12.46
CA PHE A 268 97.77 36.01 -13.55
C PHE A 268 97.46 36.60 -14.94
N SER A 269 98.14 36.10 -15.98
CA SER A 269 97.99 36.61 -17.36
C SER A 269 96.63 36.28 -17.99
N GLU A 270 96.17 37.10 -18.92
CA GLU A 270 94.90 36.88 -19.66
C GLU A 270 94.87 35.55 -20.42
N GLU A 271 96.02 35.10 -20.94
CA GLU A 271 96.14 33.80 -21.60
C GLU A 271 95.93 32.63 -20.63
N PHE A 272 96.44 32.74 -19.39
CA PHE A 272 96.22 31.75 -18.34
C PHE A 272 94.75 31.73 -17.90
N LYS A 273 94.16 32.91 -17.65
CA LYS A 273 92.74 33.05 -17.27
C LYS A 273 91.81 32.44 -18.32
N LYS A 274 92.06 32.71 -19.61
CA LYS A 274 91.28 32.13 -20.71
C LYS A 274 91.38 30.60 -20.74
N LYS A 275 92.59 30.05 -20.67
CA LYS A 275 92.83 28.60 -20.68
C LYS A 275 92.19 27.90 -19.48
N PHE A 276 92.23 28.52 -18.30
CA PHE A 276 91.53 28.03 -17.12
C PHE A 276 90.01 28.03 -17.33
N LYS A 277 89.43 29.14 -17.78
CA LYS A 277 87.99 29.29 -18.02
C LYS A 277 87.45 28.25 -19.01
N ASP A 278 88.15 28.03 -20.12
CA ASP A 278 87.74 27.07 -21.15
C ASP A 278 87.76 25.61 -20.66
N ASN A 279 88.49 25.31 -19.57
CA ASN A 279 88.68 23.95 -19.05
C ASN A 279 88.35 23.82 -17.55
N GLN A 280 87.61 24.78 -16.98
CA GLN A 280 87.48 24.95 -15.53
C GLN A 280 86.97 23.68 -14.82
N ALA A 281 85.90 23.07 -15.33
CA ALA A 281 85.33 21.86 -14.72
C ALA A 281 86.32 20.68 -14.73
N PHE A 282 87.11 20.55 -15.79
CA PHE A 282 88.14 19.51 -15.91
C PHE A 282 89.32 19.77 -14.96
N ILE A 283 89.78 21.02 -14.86
CA ILE A 283 90.90 21.40 -13.99
C ILE A 283 90.51 21.24 -12.51
N GLU A 284 89.34 21.73 -12.10
CA GLU A 284 88.86 21.60 -10.71
C GLU A 284 88.70 20.12 -10.32
N ALA A 285 88.08 19.30 -11.17
CA ALA A 285 87.95 17.87 -10.90
C ALA A 285 89.31 17.15 -10.91
N GLY A 286 90.22 17.51 -11.82
CA GLY A 286 91.55 16.92 -11.93
C GLY A 286 92.45 17.24 -10.73
N LEU A 287 92.37 18.46 -10.18
CA LEU A 287 93.10 18.86 -8.97
C LEU A 287 92.63 18.08 -7.74
N GLN A 288 91.32 17.84 -7.60
CA GLN A 288 90.76 17.03 -6.51
C GLN A 288 91.22 15.57 -6.55
N LEU A 289 91.51 15.05 -7.75
CA LEU A 289 91.96 13.67 -7.96
C LEU A 289 93.49 13.52 -7.88
N SER A 290 94.25 14.61 -7.87
CA SER A 290 95.70 14.56 -7.85
C SER A 290 96.24 14.30 -6.44
N ASN A 291 97.23 13.42 -6.33
CA ASN A 291 97.96 13.16 -5.07
C ASN A 291 99.14 14.12 -4.85
N GLY A 292 99.32 15.13 -5.70
CA GLY A 292 100.41 16.10 -5.61
C GLY A 292 101.78 15.59 -6.09
N GLU A 293 101.94 14.33 -6.50
CA GLU A 293 103.25 13.82 -6.97
C GLU A 293 103.22 13.30 -8.41
N SER A 294 102.07 12.80 -8.87
CA SER A 294 101.91 12.13 -10.15
C SER A 294 100.57 12.45 -10.79
N CYS A 295 100.55 12.48 -12.12
CA CYS A 295 99.33 12.71 -12.88
C CYS A 295 98.34 11.54 -12.68
N PRO A 296 97.10 11.79 -12.21
CA PRO A 296 96.13 10.74 -11.96
C PRO A 296 95.62 10.05 -13.25
N PHE A 297 95.93 10.60 -14.43
CA PHE A 297 95.51 10.03 -15.72
C PHE A 297 96.60 9.19 -16.38
N CYS A 298 97.83 9.68 -16.49
CA CYS A 298 98.91 8.97 -17.19
C CYS A 298 99.93 8.30 -16.26
N GLY A 299 99.84 8.50 -14.94
CA GLY A 299 100.74 7.89 -13.94
C GLY A 299 102.17 8.44 -13.92
N GLN A 300 102.50 9.40 -14.78
CA GLN A 300 103.81 10.03 -14.80
C GLN A 300 104.00 10.97 -13.61
N LYS A 301 105.18 10.97 -13.01
CA LYS A 301 105.56 11.96 -12.00
C LYS A 301 105.58 13.35 -12.61
N TYR A 302 105.12 14.35 -11.86
CA TYR A 302 105.14 15.72 -12.35
C TYR A 302 106.56 16.21 -12.54
N ASN A 303 106.81 16.85 -13.68
CA ASN A 303 108.04 17.59 -13.89
C ASN A 303 107.88 19.00 -13.31
N ARG A 304 108.98 19.77 -13.28
CA ARG A 304 109.01 21.10 -12.68
C ARG A 304 107.96 22.06 -13.26
N ASP A 305 107.72 21.99 -14.56
CA ASP A 305 106.75 22.85 -15.25
C ASP A 305 105.29 22.46 -14.90
N ALA A 306 105.01 21.16 -14.75
CA ALA A 306 103.70 20.68 -14.31
C ALA A 306 103.40 21.06 -12.85
N PHE A 307 104.41 20.99 -11.96
CA PHE A 307 104.27 21.47 -10.59
C PHE A 307 103.96 22.97 -10.53
N ALA A 308 104.72 23.78 -11.25
CA ALA A 308 104.47 25.22 -11.33
C ALA A 308 103.05 25.53 -11.84
N LEU A 309 102.59 24.83 -12.88
CA LEU A 309 101.25 25.02 -13.41
C LEU A 309 100.14 24.60 -12.43
N ILE A 310 100.34 23.53 -11.66
CA ILE A 310 99.39 23.09 -10.62
C ILE A 310 99.35 24.08 -9.46
N ASP A 311 100.50 24.58 -9.01
CA ASP A 311 100.59 25.62 -7.98
C ASP A 311 99.95 26.93 -8.45
N ASP A 312 100.13 27.29 -9.72
CA ASP A 312 99.46 28.42 -10.35
C ASP A 312 97.94 28.22 -10.37
N TYR A 313 97.44 27.02 -10.72
CA TYR A 313 96.00 26.72 -10.65
C TYR A 313 95.44 26.74 -9.23
N ASN A 314 96.15 26.18 -8.25
CA ASN A 314 95.72 26.19 -6.85
C ASN A 314 95.72 27.61 -6.28
N SER A 315 96.74 28.41 -6.61
CA SER A 315 96.84 29.81 -6.23
C SER A 315 95.73 30.64 -6.88
N PHE A 316 95.43 30.39 -8.17
CA PHE A 316 94.32 31.01 -8.88
C PHE A 316 92.94 30.59 -8.32
N LEU A 317 92.76 29.35 -7.85
CA LEU A 317 91.52 28.91 -7.19
C LEU A 317 91.32 29.53 -5.80
N GLN A 318 92.42 29.88 -5.12
CA GLN A 318 92.38 30.58 -3.84
C GLN A 318 92.22 32.10 -4.00
N ASP A 319 92.47 32.62 -5.20
CA ASP A 319 92.28 34.01 -5.60
C ASP A 319 90.82 34.45 -5.41
N GLU A 320 90.66 35.70 -4.95
CA GLU A 320 89.36 36.31 -4.68
C GLU A 320 88.51 36.39 -5.97
N GLU A 321 89.13 36.66 -7.12
CA GLU A 321 88.46 36.75 -8.43
C GLU A 321 87.77 35.41 -8.78
N SER A 322 88.47 34.29 -8.61
CA SER A 322 87.98 32.95 -8.97
C SER A 322 86.83 32.49 -8.08
N LYS A 323 86.92 32.73 -6.76
CA LYS A 323 85.85 32.39 -5.80
C LYS A 323 84.56 33.19 -6.08
N ILE A 324 84.70 34.46 -6.43
CA ILE A 324 83.55 35.31 -6.77
C ILE A 324 82.93 34.87 -8.10
N ILE A 325 83.72 34.58 -9.14
CA ILE A 325 83.20 34.04 -10.41
C ILE A 325 82.42 32.74 -10.19
N LYS A 326 82.96 31.82 -9.38
CA LYS A 326 82.28 30.56 -9.05
C LYS A 326 80.95 30.79 -8.31
N THR A 327 80.93 31.74 -7.37
CA THR A 327 79.71 32.12 -6.64
C THR A 327 78.67 32.73 -7.58
N ILE A 328 79.08 33.62 -8.48
CA ILE A 328 78.20 34.21 -9.51
C ILE A 328 77.60 33.12 -10.40
N ASN A 329 78.41 32.18 -10.90
CA ASN A 329 77.92 31.04 -11.70
C ASN A 329 76.86 30.22 -10.95
N GLY A 330 77.09 29.96 -9.66
CA GLY A 330 76.13 29.24 -8.82
C GLY A 330 74.82 29.99 -8.61
N ILE A 331 74.86 31.32 -8.47
CA ILE A 331 73.67 32.17 -8.37
C ILE A 331 72.88 32.16 -9.69
N ILE A 332 73.56 32.34 -10.83
CA ILE A 332 72.92 32.31 -12.17
C ILE A 332 72.22 30.96 -12.40
N ALA A 333 72.86 29.84 -12.04
CA ALA A 333 72.25 28.52 -12.16
C ALA A 333 70.98 28.37 -11.30
N LYS A 334 70.98 28.92 -10.07
CA LYS A 334 69.81 28.95 -9.18
C LYS A 334 68.68 29.82 -9.72
N ILE A 335 69.01 31.01 -10.25
CA ILE A 335 68.04 31.90 -10.91
C ILE A 335 67.41 31.21 -12.12
N THR A 336 68.22 30.56 -12.96
CA THR A 336 67.75 29.84 -14.14
C THR A 336 66.82 28.68 -13.77
N THR A 337 67.18 27.91 -12.73
CA THR A 337 66.34 26.81 -12.21
C THR A 337 65.01 27.32 -11.68
N PHE A 338 65.04 28.38 -10.85
CA PHE A 338 63.83 29.01 -10.32
C PHE A 338 62.92 29.52 -11.43
N SER A 339 63.48 30.22 -12.43
CA SER A 339 62.73 30.73 -13.59
C SER A 339 62.04 29.60 -14.37
N ALA A 340 62.73 28.46 -14.57
CA ALA A 340 62.14 27.28 -15.20
C ALA A 340 60.98 26.67 -14.39
N ASN A 341 61.13 26.56 -13.06
CA ASN A 341 60.07 26.07 -12.16
C ASN A 341 58.86 27.02 -12.15
N PHE A 342 59.11 28.33 -12.16
CA PHE A 342 58.07 29.36 -12.16
C PHE A 342 57.25 29.34 -13.45
N LEU A 343 57.91 29.22 -14.60
CA LEU A 343 57.28 28.99 -15.90
C LEU A 343 56.41 27.72 -15.91
N ALA A 344 56.96 26.61 -15.41
CA ALA A 344 56.23 25.34 -15.37
C ALA A 344 54.97 25.44 -14.51
N SER A 345 55.06 26.14 -13.37
CA SER A 345 53.93 26.35 -12.45
C SER A 345 52.86 27.27 -13.05
N SER A 346 53.26 28.34 -13.75
CA SER A 346 52.34 29.21 -14.50
C SER A 346 51.59 28.44 -15.61
N ARG A 347 52.28 27.55 -16.34
CA ARG A 347 51.63 26.67 -17.33
C ARG A 347 50.63 25.72 -16.67
N PHE A 348 51.03 25.09 -15.56
CA PHE A 348 50.15 24.19 -14.81
C PHE A 348 48.89 24.91 -14.28
N ALA A 349 49.03 26.15 -13.81
CA ALA A 349 47.90 26.97 -13.37
C ALA A 349 46.93 27.25 -14.54
N LYS A 350 47.43 27.51 -15.76
CA LYS A 350 46.61 27.65 -16.97
C LYS A 350 45.87 26.36 -17.32
N ASP A 351 46.55 25.22 -17.27
CA ASP A 351 45.92 23.91 -17.52
C ASP A 351 44.81 23.63 -16.48
N SER A 352 45.09 23.93 -15.21
CA SER A 352 44.11 23.82 -14.12
C SER A 352 42.91 24.74 -14.32
N SER A 353 43.12 25.96 -14.81
CA SER A 353 42.05 26.90 -15.16
C SER A 353 41.15 26.37 -16.26
N ASN A 354 41.72 25.78 -17.31
CA ASN A 354 40.95 25.19 -18.40
C ASN A 354 40.10 24.02 -17.92
N GLU A 355 40.65 23.14 -17.07
CA GLU A 355 39.89 22.04 -16.47
C GLU A 355 38.80 22.56 -15.53
N TYR A 356 39.09 23.57 -14.70
CA TYR A 356 38.11 24.23 -13.84
C TYR A 356 36.94 24.79 -14.65
N ASP A 357 37.20 25.48 -15.77
CA ASP A 357 36.17 26.03 -16.64
C ASP A 357 35.34 24.96 -17.36
N LYS A 358 35.90 23.78 -17.62
CA LYS A 358 35.12 22.63 -18.14
C LYS A 358 34.17 22.09 -17.09
N VAL A 359 34.63 21.93 -15.85
CA VAL A 359 33.84 21.35 -14.76
C VAL A 359 32.78 22.34 -14.26
N LYS A 360 33.10 23.63 -14.11
CA LYS A 360 32.18 24.62 -13.54
C LYS A 360 30.88 24.79 -14.33
N LYS A 361 30.88 24.47 -15.62
CA LYS A 361 29.68 24.51 -16.49
C LYS A 361 28.53 23.64 -15.98
N TYR A 362 28.83 22.60 -15.21
CA TYR A 362 27.82 21.71 -14.63
C TYR A 362 27.33 22.19 -13.25
N PHE A 363 27.91 23.25 -12.69
CA PHE A 363 27.58 23.76 -11.36
C PHE A 363 27.19 25.25 -11.45
N PRO A 364 25.88 25.56 -11.53
CA PRO A 364 25.39 26.93 -11.66
C PRO A 364 25.90 27.88 -10.58
N SER A 365 26.17 27.41 -9.36
CA SER A 365 26.73 28.22 -8.26
C SER A 365 28.17 28.69 -8.49
N PHE A 366 28.87 28.12 -9.47
CA PHE A 366 30.26 28.47 -9.83
C PHE A 366 30.33 29.18 -11.20
N CYS A 367 29.21 29.66 -11.74
CA CYS A 367 29.19 30.29 -13.07
C CYS A 367 30.06 31.56 -13.15
N GLU A 368 30.14 32.31 -12.05
CA GLU A 368 30.92 33.54 -11.94
C GLU A 368 32.35 33.32 -11.39
N THR A 369 32.68 32.10 -10.96
CA THR A 369 34.01 31.81 -10.40
C THR A 369 35.01 31.45 -11.49
N TYR A 370 36.27 31.80 -11.26
CA TYR A 370 37.38 31.49 -12.16
C TYR A 370 38.69 31.32 -11.38
N ILE A 371 39.63 30.61 -11.99
CA ILE A 371 41.01 30.51 -11.53
C ILE A 371 41.79 31.61 -12.23
N SER A 372 42.53 32.41 -11.47
CA SER A 372 43.34 33.50 -12.02
C SER A 372 44.71 32.99 -12.41
N CYS A 373 45.25 33.47 -13.54
CA CYS A 373 46.62 33.16 -13.97
C CYS A 373 47.44 34.45 -13.99
N VAL A 374 48.54 34.47 -13.25
CA VAL A 374 49.46 35.61 -13.22
C VAL A 374 50.40 35.52 -14.43
N ASP A 375 50.60 36.65 -15.12
CA ASP A 375 51.60 36.75 -16.18
C ASP A 375 53.00 36.79 -15.56
N VAL A 376 53.87 35.92 -16.05
CA VAL A 376 55.23 35.75 -15.53
C VAL A 376 56.27 36.43 -16.41
N ALA A 377 55.88 36.98 -17.56
CA ALA A 377 56.81 37.53 -18.55
C ALA A 377 57.68 38.66 -17.97
N THR A 378 57.09 39.57 -17.19
CA THR A 378 57.82 40.66 -16.54
C THR A 378 58.86 40.10 -15.54
N THR A 379 58.47 39.18 -14.67
CA THR A 379 59.38 38.54 -13.71
C THR A 379 60.56 37.89 -14.42
N GLN A 380 60.30 37.17 -15.52
CA GLN A 380 61.35 36.53 -16.30
C GLN A 380 62.32 37.55 -16.89
N GLN A 381 61.82 38.62 -17.51
CA GLN A 381 62.68 39.68 -18.06
C GLN A 381 63.54 40.34 -16.98
N VAL A 382 63.00 40.52 -15.76
CA VAL A 382 63.75 41.08 -14.64
C VAL A 382 64.82 40.10 -14.13
N LEU A 383 64.51 38.80 -14.06
CA LEU A 383 65.48 37.76 -13.71
C LEU A 383 66.60 37.64 -14.75
N ASP A 384 66.28 37.72 -16.04
CA ASP A 384 67.26 37.71 -17.13
C ASP A 384 68.19 38.92 -17.03
N LYS A 385 67.67 40.12 -16.73
CA LYS A 385 68.48 41.31 -16.47
C LYS A 385 69.41 41.16 -15.27
N ILE A 386 68.97 40.47 -14.20
CA ILE A 386 69.83 40.17 -13.06
C ILE A 386 70.97 39.22 -13.49
N CYS A 387 70.68 38.19 -14.28
CA CYS A 387 71.68 37.32 -14.87
C CYS A 387 72.67 38.08 -15.76
N GLU A 388 72.19 38.99 -16.61
CA GLU A 388 73.04 39.85 -17.45
C GLU A 388 73.95 40.76 -16.61
N ALA A 389 73.42 41.36 -15.54
CA ALA A 389 74.21 42.19 -14.62
C ALA A 389 75.29 41.37 -13.90
N LEU A 390 74.98 40.14 -13.50
CA LEU A 390 75.92 39.19 -12.92
C LEU A 390 76.99 38.74 -13.93
N GLU A 391 76.63 38.48 -15.19
CA GLU A 391 77.60 38.17 -16.26
C GLU A 391 78.52 39.36 -16.56
N ALA A 392 77.99 40.56 -16.68
CA ALA A 392 78.77 41.78 -16.85
C ALA A 392 79.74 41.99 -15.66
N LYS A 393 79.29 41.71 -14.44
CA LYS A 393 80.11 41.78 -13.23
C LYS A 393 81.32 40.87 -13.30
N LYS A 394 81.24 39.68 -13.92
CA LYS A 394 82.40 38.78 -14.10
C LYS A 394 83.52 39.40 -14.93
N HIS A 395 83.20 40.32 -15.84
CA HIS A 395 84.19 40.99 -16.68
C HIS A 395 84.73 42.29 -16.04
N MET A 396 84.13 42.77 -14.95
CA MET A 396 84.44 44.05 -14.31
C MET A 396 84.52 43.92 -12.78
N ILE A 397 85.14 42.84 -12.29
CA ILE A 397 85.13 42.43 -10.88
C ILE A 397 85.73 43.48 -9.92
N SER A 398 86.74 44.23 -10.37
CA SER A 398 87.38 45.30 -9.60
C SER A 398 86.58 46.59 -9.50
N GLN A 399 85.46 46.68 -10.22
CA GLN A 399 84.61 47.87 -10.28
C GLN A 399 83.29 47.62 -9.56
N LYS A 400 82.73 48.67 -8.94
CA LYS A 400 81.38 48.61 -8.36
C LYS A 400 80.36 48.61 -9.51
N GLY A 401 79.42 47.67 -9.48
CA GLY A 401 78.28 47.64 -10.41
C GLY A 401 77.10 48.48 -9.91
N ALA A 402 76.12 48.70 -10.79
CA ALA A 402 74.85 49.32 -10.43
C ALA A 402 74.03 48.37 -9.54
N SER A 403 73.40 48.91 -8.50
CA SER A 403 72.53 48.16 -7.59
C SER A 403 71.37 47.53 -8.36
N ILE A 404 71.11 46.25 -8.12
CA ILE A 404 69.95 45.52 -8.65
C ILE A 404 68.79 45.49 -7.66
N LYS A 405 68.90 46.16 -6.50
CA LYS A 405 67.85 46.18 -5.47
C LYS A 405 66.46 46.60 -5.99
N PRO A 406 66.32 47.58 -6.91
CA PRO A 406 65.02 47.88 -7.53
C PRO A 406 64.41 46.68 -8.29
N SER A 407 65.24 45.87 -8.96
CA SER A 407 64.80 44.64 -9.63
C SER A 407 64.34 43.58 -8.64
N ILE A 408 65.01 43.48 -7.48
CA ILE A 408 64.63 42.56 -6.40
C ILE A 408 63.28 42.95 -5.80
N ASP A 409 63.05 44.25 -5.56
CA ASP A 409 61.77 44.74 -5.04
C ASP A 409 60.60 44.44 -6.00
N ILE A 410 60.83 44.56 -7.31
CA ILE A 410 59.85 44.17 -8.34
C ILE A 410 59.55 42.67 -8.25
N ILE A 411 60.58 41.82 -8.25
CA ILE A 411 60.42 40.36 -8.13
C ILE A 411 59.68 39.98 -6.84
N LYS A 412 60.02 40.63 -5.72
CA LYS A 412 59.39 40.36 -4.43
C LYS A 412 57.89 40.68 -4.44
N ALA A 413 57.52 41.81 -5.05
CA ALA A 413 56.12 42.18 -5.21
C ALA A 413 55.36 41.19 -6.11
N GLU A 414 55.94 40.83 -7.26
CA GLU A 414 55.32 39.90 -8.22
C GLU A 414 55.18 38.48 -7.66
N LEU A 415 56.19 37.96 -6.95
CA LEU A 415 56.12 36.64 -6.32
C LEU A 415 55.11 36.60 -5.17
N SER A 416 54.97 37.71 -4.43
CA SER A 416 53.95 37.83 -3.38
C SER A 416 52.53 37.81 -3.97
N ASP A 417 52.32 38.53 -5.08
CA ASP A 417 51.03 38.52 -5.79
C ASP A 417 50.72 37.13 -6.35
N TYR A 418 51.70 36.47 -6.97
CA TYR A 418 51.59 35.09 -7.43
C TYR A 418 51.16 34.15 -6.29
N LYS A 419 51.78 34.25 -5.11
CA LYS A 419 51.47 33.39 -3.98
C LYS A 419 50.05 33.62 -3.44
N ARG A 420 49.60 34.88 -3.41
CA ARG A 420 48.22 35.22 -3.06
C ARG A 420 47.23 34.57 -4.02
N VAL A 421 47.44 34.72 -5.33
CA VAL A 421 46.59 34.13 -6.36
C VAL A 421 46.58 32.60 -6.29
N GLU A 422 47.73 31.98 -6.03
CA GLU A 422 47.84 30.54 -5.83
C GLU A 422 46.96 30.03 -4.69
N ILE A 423 46.98 30.69 -3.52
CA ILE A 423 46.18 30.30 -2.35
C ILE A 423 44.69 30.38 -2.68
N GLU A 424 44.25 31.47 -3.33
CA GLU A 424 42.86 31.62 -3.77
C GLU A 424 42.44 30.52 -4.73
N ASN A 425 43.28 30.22 -5.73
CA ASN A 425 43.02 29.18 -6.71
C ASN A 425 42.89 27.78 -6.07
N ILE A 426 43.78 27.43 -5.14
CA ILE A 426 43.72 26.17 -4.38
C ILE A 426 42.38 26.06 -3.62
N GLY A 427 41.95 27.15 -2.98
CA GLY A 427 40.66 27.23 -2.29
C GLY A 427 39.49 26.94 -3.23
N ARG A 428 39.43 27.65 -4.37
CA ARG A 428 38.37 27.50 -5.38
C ARG A 428 38.31 26.08 -5.97
N VAL A 429 39.46 25.49 -6.25
CA VAL A 429 39.55 24.10 -6.76
C VAL A 429 39.02 23.11 -5.74
N LYS A 430 39.43 23.25 -4.47
CA LYS A 430 38.99 22.36 -3.39
C LYS A 430 37.48 22.45 -3.19
N GLU A 431 36.91 23.64 -3.23
CA GLU A 431 35.47 23.87 -3.08
C GLU A 431 34.66 23.23 -4.22
N LEU A 432 35.09 23.42 -5.48
CA LEU A 432 34.44 22.81 -6.64
C LEU A 432 34.54 21.27 -6.60
N ASN A 433 35.71 20.71 -6.28
CA ASN A 433 35.87 19.25 -6.15
C ASN A 433 34.97 18.68 -5.03
N SER A 434 34.84 19.39 -3.91
CA SER A 434 33.96 18.97 -2.80
C SER A 434 32.50 18.92 -3.21
N ASN A 435 32.03 19.94 -3.95
CA ASN A 435 30.67 19.98 -4.50
C ASN A 435 30.46 18.87 -5.55
N LYS A 436 31.45 18.65 -6.42
CA LYS A 436 31.44 17.57 -7.41
C LYS A 436 31.32 16.19 -6.75
N ASN A 437 32.04 15.96 -5.66
CA ASN A 437 32.03 14.67 -4.96
C ASN A 437 30.72 14.44 -4.15
N ASN A 438 29.96 15.50 -3.85
CA ASN A 438 28.66 15.42 -3.19
C ASN A 438 27.46 15.46 -4.16
N ILE A 439 27.70 15.29 -5.47
CA ILE A 439 26.67 15.44 -6.50
C ILE A 439 25.53 14.42 -6.41
N SER A 440 25.76 13.25 -5.81
CA SER A 440 24.71 12.24 -5.61
C SER A 440 23.62 12.75 -4.66
N ALA A 441 24.00 13.46 -3.60
CA ALA A 441 23.08 14.10 -2.69
C ALA A 441 22.32 15.26 -3.36
N GLU A 442 23.02 16.07 -4.17
CA GLU A 442 22.40 17.17 -4.91
C GLU A 442 21.42 16.69 -5.98
N ARG A 443 21.75 15.61 -6.70
CA ARG A 443 20.82 14.93 -7.64
C ARG A 443 19.57 14.45 -6.92
N LEU A 444 19.72 13.88 -5.72
CA LEU A 444 18.57 13.45 -4.93
C LEU A 444 17.73 14.66 -4.48
N ARG A 445 18.37 15.74 -4.02
CA ARG A 445 17.69 16.97 -3.61
C ARG A 445 16.88 17.59 -4.75
N LEU A 446 17.48 17.73 -5.94
CA LEU A 446 16.80 18.27 -7.13
C LEU A 446 15.64 17.39 -7.60
N ARG A 447 15.75 16.05 -7.53
CA ARG A 447 14.63 15.15 -7.87
C ARG A 447 13.44 15.34 -6.94
N LYS A 448 13.69 15.54 -5.64
CA LYS A 448 12.64 15.82 -4.65
C LYS A 448 11.98 17.17 -4.91
N ALA A 449 12.80 18.21 -5.09
CA ALA A 449 12.34 19.56 -5.43
C ALA A 449 11.48 19.56 -6.71
N LEU A 450 11.90 18.85 -7.76
CA LEU A 450 11.13 18.70 -9.01
C LEU A 450 9.75 18.08 -8.81
N CYS A 451 9.65 17.02 -8.01
CA CYS A 451 8.36 16.39 -7.69
C CYS A 451 7.46 17.39 -6.96
N ASN A 452 8.02 18.06 -5.95
CA ASN A 452 7.30 19.01 -5.11
C ASN A 452 6.80 20.22 -5.90
N ALA A 453 7.67 20.83 -6.73
CA ALA A 453 7.31 21.97 -7.58
C ALA A 453 6.25 21.60 -8.63
N ARG A 454 6.38 20.44 -9.30
CA ARG A 454 5.35 20.00 -10.26
C ARG A 454 4.03 19.68 -9.57
N PHE A 455 4.09 19.13 -8.36
CA PHE A 455 2.89 18.90 -7.56
C PHE A 455 2.20 20.21 -7.21
N ASN A 456 2.92 21.23 -6.74
CA ASN A 456 2.36 22.56 -6.47
C ASN A 456 1.71 23.16 -7.72
N GLN A 457 2.38 23.07 -8.88
CA GLN A 457 1.83 23.53 -10.14
C GLN A 457 0.55 22.75 -10.55
N LEU A 458 0.52 21.43 -10.31
CA LEU A 458 -0.68 20.61 -10.52
C LEU A 458 -1.84 21.04 -9.61
N ILE A 459 -1.56 21.44 -8.35
CA ILE A 459 -2.58 21.98 -7.44
C ILE A 459 -3.18 23.26 -8.02
N GLU A 460 -2.36 24.18 -8.51
CA GLU A 460 -2.81 25.42 -9.18
C GLU A 460 -3.61 25.12 -10.46
N GLU A 461 -3.09 24.27 -11.35
CA GLU A 461 -3.78 23.86 -12.59
C GLU A 461 -5.13 23.20 -12.33
N SER A 462 -5.26 22.48 -11.21
CA SER A 462 -6.48 21.76 -10.84
C SER A 462 -7.47 22.57 -10.01
N GLU A 463 -7.13 23.79 -9.58
CA GLU A 463 -7.92 24.61 -8.65
C GLU A 463 -9.38 24.75 -9.09
N LYS A 464 -9.60 25.15 -10.35
CA LYS A 464 -10.95 25.31 -10.90
C LYS A 464 -11.74 24.01 -10.87
N THR A 465 -11.15 22.92 -11.37
CA THR A 465 -11.81 21.60 -11.40
C THR A 465 -12.12 21.09 -9.99
N ARG A 466 -11.24 21.37 -9.02
CA ARG A 466 -11.46 21.02 -7.61
C ARG A 466 -12.61 21.82 -7.00
N SER A 467 -12.65 23.14 -7.25
CA SER A 467 -13.76 23.99 -6.85
C SER A 467 -15.08 23.50 -7.46
N ASP A 468 -15.08 23.15 -8.75
CA ASP A 468 -16.26 22.59 -9.43
C ASP A 468 -16.77 21.32 -8.74
N ILE A 469 -15.88 20.41 -8.31
CA ILE A 469 -16.25 19.21 -7.55
C ILE A 469 -16.90 19.56 -6.22
N VAL A 470 -16.35 20.53 -5.47
CA VAL A 470 -16.91 20.96 -4.19
C VAL A 470 -18.30 21.55 -4.39
N THR A 471 -18.46 22.48 -5.32
CA THR A 471 -19.75 23.12 -5.63
C THR A 471 -20.78 22.10 -6.12
N VAL A 472 -20.41 21.18 -7.01
CA VAL A 472 -21.33 20.13 -7.48
C VAL A 472 -21.77 19.22 -6.34
N ARG A 473 -20.87 18.87 -5.41
CA ARG A 473 -21.22 18.07 -4.23
C ARG A 473 -22.18 18.80 -3.30
N GLU A 474 -21.99 20.09 -3.10
CA GLU A 474 -22.93 20.93 -2.35
C GLU A 474 -24.31 20.94 -3.04
N CYS A 475 -24.36 21.17 -4.35
CA CYS A 475 -25.62 21.11 -5.11
C CYS A 475 -26.30 19.73 -5.03
N ILE A 476 -25.53 18.63 -5.10
CA ILE A 476 -26.06 17.27 -4.92
C ILE A 476 -26.66 17.11 -3.52
N ASN A 477 -25.96 17.55 -2.48
CA ASN A 477 -26.43 17.46 -1.10
C ASN A 477 -27.69 18.28 -0.88
N ASP A 478 -27.70 19.53 -1.33
CA ASP A 478 -28.85 20.44 -1.19
C ASP A 478 -30.07 19.91 -1.93
N LEU A 479 -29.91 19.49 -3.19
CA LEU A 479 -31.01 18.96 -3.99
C LEU A 479 -31.50 17.61 -3.45
N THR A 480 -30.61 16.77 -2.92
CA THR A 480 -31.00 15.52 -2.24
C THR A 480 -31.80 15.81 -0.98
N LYS A 481 -31.40 16.83 -0.21
CA LYS A 481 -32.12 17.28 0.97
C LYS A 481 -33.49 17.85 0.61
N GLU A 482 -33.57 18.68 -0.42
CA GLU A 482 -34.83 19.25 -0.91
C GLU A 482 -35.79 18.17 -1.42
N ILE A 483 -35.29 17.20 -2.21
CA ILE A 483 -36.06 16.03 -2.65
C ILE A 483 -36.55 15.25 -1.43
N SER A 484 -35.69 14.98 -0.45
CA SER A 484 -36.05 14.28 0.78
C SER A 484 -37.14 15.03 1.57
N GLU A 485 -37.00 16.35 1.76
CA GLU A 485 -37.97 17.19 2.44
C GLU A 485 -39.33 17.23 1.71
N LYS A 486 -39.31 17.28 0.38
CA LYS A 486 -40.52 17.22 -0.45
C LYS A 486 -41.17 15.85 -0.39
N GLU A 487 -40.39 14.76 -0.47
CA GLU A 487 -40.90 13.38 -0.37
C GLU A 487 -41.51 13.10 1.02
N ASN A 488 -40.93 13.63 2.09
CA ASN A 488 -41.25 13.28 3.48
C ASN A 488 -42.41 14.07 4.15
N LYS A 489 -43.49 14.37 3.42
CA LYS A 489 -44.65 15.12 3.97
C LYS A 489 -45.69 14.24 4.67
N VAL A 490 -45.72 12.94 4.42
CA VAL A 490 -46.65 12.01 5.08
C VAL A 490 -46.01 11.51 6.37
N ARG A 491 -46.74 11.53 7.48
CA ARG A 491 -46.25 11.03 8.78
C ARG A 491 -47.03 9.80 9.18
N ILE A 492 -46.35 8.66 9.26
CA ILE A 492 -46.92 7.39 9.74
C ILE A 492 -46.44 7.20 11.17
N ASP A 493 -47.35 7.04 12.12
CA ASP A 493 -47.00 6.82 13.52
C ASP A 493 -46.29 5.47 13.71
N LYS A 494 -45.03 5.50 14.18
CA LYS A 494 -44.21 4.29 14.37
C LYS A 494 -44.85 3.30 15.34
N ARG A 495 -45.34 3.85 16.47
CA ARG A 495 -45.91 3.07 17.57
C ARG A 495 -47.17 2.36 17.11
N LYS A 496 -48.07 3.08 16.44
CA LYS A 496 -49.31 2.51 15.90
C LYS A 496 -49.03 1.37 14.91
N LYS A 497 -48.11 1.59 13.97
CA LYS A 497 -47.77 0.59 12.94
C LYS A 497 -47.09 -0.64 13.54
N LEU A 498 -46.23 -0.46 14.53
CA LEU A 498 -45.62 -1.56 15.28
C LEU A 498 -46.69 -2.41 15.98
N ILE A 499 -47.62 -1.78 16.70
CA ILE A 499 -48.69 -2.48 17.42
C ILE A 499 -49.60 -3.26 16.46
N GLU A 500 -50.01 -2.63 15.36
CA GLU A 500 -50.80 -3.28 14.29
C GLU A 500 -50.10 -4.57 13.82
N LYS A 501 -48.80 -4.48 13.52
CA LYS A 501 -48.03 -5.62 13.03
C LYS A 501 -47.74 -6.66 14.10
N LEU A 502 -47.56 -6.23 15.34
CA LEU A 502 -47.42 -7.15 16.47
C LEU A 502 -48.69 -8.00 16.63
N LYS A 503 -49.88 -7.39 16.53
CA LYS A 503 -51.16 -8.12 16.54
C LYS A 503 -51.27 -9.10 15.38
N ASP A 504 -50.88 -8.70 14.16
CA ASP A 504 -50.83 -9.61 13.00
C ASP A 504 -49.95 -10.84 13.27
N TYR A 505 -48.75 -10.63 13.84
CA TYR A 505 -47.85 -11.74 14.15
C TYR A 505 -48.39 -12.60 15.31
N LEU A 506 -48.92 -12.01 16.39
CA LEU A 506 -49.54 -12.77 17.47
C LEU A 506 -50.68 -13.66 16.95
N ALA A 507 -51.52 -13.15 16.05
CA ALA A 507 -52.59 -13.93 15.43
C ALA A 507 -52.05 -15.11 14.59
N ILE A 508 -50.93 -14.94 13.89
CA ILE A 508 -50.27 -16.02 13.12
C ILE A 508 -49.79 -17.14 14.06
N PHE A 509 -49.15 -16.78 15.18
CA PHE A 509 -48.50 -17.76 16.05
C PHE A 509 -49.45 -18.37 17.08
N PHE A 510 -50.39 -17.59 17.60
CA PHE A 510 -51.20 -17.93 18.77
C PHE A 510 -52.71 -17.89 18.50
N LYS A 511 -53.15 -17.55 17.28
CA LYS A 511 -54.56 -17.38 16.92
C LYS A 511 -55.21 -16.36 17.88
N ASP A 512 -56.26 -16.76 18.59
CA ASP A 512 -57.01 -15.90 19.51
C ASP A 512 -56.53 -16.00 20.97
N LYS A 513 -55.42 -16.72 21.23
CA LYS A 513 -54.94 -16.95 22.60
C LYS A 513 -54.35 -15.68 23.24
N TYR A 514 -53.61 -14.90 22.46
CA TYR A 514 -52.95 -13.68 22.92
C TYR A 514 -53.30 -12.51 22.00
N ASP A 515 -53.56 -11.34 22.60
CA ASP A 515 -53.70 -10.05 21.91
C ASP A 515 -52.71 -9.04 22.53
N PHE A 516 -52.77 -7.77 22.12
CA PHE A 516 -51.91 -6.70 22.61
C PHE A 516 -52.72 -5.45 23.00
N ASP A 517 -52.57 -5.03 24.26
CA ASP A 517 -53.20 -3.81 24.78
C ASP A 517 -52.38 -2.59 24.36
N GLU A 518 -52.99 -1.69 23.60
CA GLU A 518 -52.30 -0.52 23.05
C GLU A 518 -52.03 0.58 24.09
N LYS A 519 -52.77 0.61 25.19
CA LYS A 519 -52.65 1.65 26.22
C LYS A 519 -51.60 1.28 27.26
N GLN A 520 -51.59 0.02 27.67
CA GLN A 520 -50.68 -0.55 28.66
C GLN A 520 -49.43 -1.16 28.01
N PHE A 521 -49.38 -1.24 26.67
CA PHE A 521 -48.28 -1.80 25.90
C PHE A 521 -47.89 -3.20 26.39
N SER A 522 -48.90 -4.05 26.61
CA SER A 522 -48.76 -5.37 27.23
C SER A 522 -49.50 -6.45 26.48
N VAL A 523 -49.03 -7.69 26.61
CA VAL A 523 -49.72 -8.86 26.05
C VAL A 523 -50.99 -9.12 26.87
N VAL A 524 -52.09 -9.41 26.19
CA VAL A 524 -53.38 -9.74 26.81
C VAL A 524 -53.63 -11.24 26.68
N PHE A 525 -54.05 -11.87 27.77
CA PHE A 525 -54.50 -13.26 27.81
C PHE A 525 -55.87 -13.32 28.49
N GLN A 526 -56.90 -13.81 27.80
CA GLN A 526 -58.29 -13.89 28.30
C GLN A 526 -58.78 -12.56 28.92
N ASP A 527 -58.70 -11.47 28.15
CA ASP A 527 -59.09 -10.10 28.57
C ASP A 527 -58.31 -9.51 29.76
N ARG A 528 -57.23 -10.18 30.20
CA ARG A 528 -56.32 -9.69 31.23
C ARG A 528 -54.97 -9.30 30.64
N ALA A 529 -54.59 -8.04 30.83
CA ALA A 529 -53.25 -7.57 30.51
C ALA A 529 -52.21 -8.22 31.45
N LEU A 530 -51.16 -8.78 30.86
CA LEU A 530 -50.02 -9.39 31.55
C LEU A 530 -48.93 -8.32 31.71
N ILE A 531 -48.83 -7.77 32.92
CA ILE A 531 -47.91 -6.65 33.24
C ILE A 531 -46.72 -7.17 34.05
N GLU A 532 -46.94 -7.74 35.23
CA GLU A 532 -45.85 -8.16 36.13
C GLU A 532 -45.62 -9.67 36.18
N ASN A 533 -46.51 -10.46 35.57
CA ASN A 533 -46.55 -11.92 35.68
C ASN A 533 -46.45 -12.65 34.33
N THR A 534 -46.09 -11.93 33.27
CA THR A 534 -46.07 -12.44 31.89
C THR A 534 -45.12 -13.63 31.75
N ASP A 535 -43.98 -13.60 32.44
CA ASP A 535 -42.97 -14.66 32.48
C ASP A 535 -43.42 -15.95 33.19
N TYR A 536 -44.39 -15.86 34.11
CA TYR A 536 -45.00 -17.02 34.77
C TYR A 536 -46.17 -17.62 33.99
N VAL A 537 -46.80 -16.84 33.10
CA VAL A 537 -47.97 -17.27 32.32
C VAL A 537 -47.57 -17.88 30.98
N LEU A 538 -46.51 -17.37 30.35
CA LEU A 538 -45.98 -17.90 29.10
C LEU A 538 -45.04 -19.08 29.34
N SER A 539 -45.19 -20.15 28.56
CA SER A 539 -44.16 -21.19 28.45
C SER A 539 -42.89 -20.66 27.78
N ASP A 540 -41.77 -21.36 27.95
CA ASP A 540 -40.49 -20.93 27.36
C ASP A 540 -40.52 -20.91 25.83
N GLY A 541 -41.31 -21.79 25.20
CA GLY A 541 -41.57 -21.73 23.76
C GLY A 541 -42.34 -20.47 23.36
N GLU A 542 -43.39 -20.11 24.11
CA GLU A 542 -44.21 -18.93 23.83
C GLU A 542 -43.44 -17.63 24.07
N LYS A 543 -42.58 -17.58 25.09
CA LYS A 543 -41.64 -16.48 25.32
C LYS A 543 -40.73 -16.23 24.13
N SER A 544 -40.14 -17.29 23.57
CA SER A 544 -39.27 -17.21 22.40
C SER A 544 -40.02 -16.68 21.17
N ILE A 545 -41.24 -17.17 20.95
CA ILE A 545 -42.08 -16.73 19.82
C ILE A 545 -42.57 -15.30 19.99
N LEU A 546 -42.98 -14.91 21.19
CA LEU A 546 -43.34 -13.53 21.50
C LEU A 546 -42.18 -12.58 21.20
N ALA A 547 -40.96 -12.94 21.61
CA ALA A 547 -39.77 -12.15 21.32
C ALA A 547 -39.52 -12.03 19.81
N PHE A 548 -39.79 -13.09 19.04
CA PHE A 548 -39.69 -13.07 17.58
C PHE A 548 -40.78 -12.20 16.93
N CYS A 549 -42.03 -12.25 17.41
CA CYS A 549 -43.10 -11.33 16.99
C CYS A 549 -42.71 -9.87 17.22
N PHE A 550 -42.19 -9.57 18.41
CA PHE A 550 -41.68 -8.23 18.73
C PHE A 550 -40.54 -7.80 17.81
N PHE A 551 -39.58 -8.69 17.54
CA PHE A 551 -38.49 -8.41 16.61
C PHE A 551 -38.99 -8.02 15.21
N LEU A 552 -39.95 -8.77 14.67
CA LEU A 552 -40.52 -8.49 13.35
C LEU A 552 -41.36 -7.20 13.36
N ALA A 553 -42.16 -6.97 14.39
CA ALA A 553 -42.93 -5.73 14.53
C ALA A 553 -42.01 -4.50 14.70
N ASN A 554 -40.89 -4.65 15.42
CA ASN A 554 -39.92 -3.58 15.66
C ASN A 554 -39.13 -3.17 14.40
N ILE A 555 -39.32 -3.85 13.27
CA ILE A 555 -38.86 -3.34 11.95
C ILE A 555 -39.39 -1.91 11.72
N HIS A 556 -40.65 -1.64 12.12
CA HIS A 556 -41.26 -0.32 11.99
C HIS A 556 -40.72 0.70 13.01
N GLY A 557 -40.09 0.25 14.11
CA GLY A 557 -39.41 1.11 15.07
C GLY A 557 -38.03 1.57 14.59
N VAL A 558 -37.28 0.71 13.90
CA VAL A 558 -35.90 0.98 13.45
C VAL A 558 -35.82 1.75 12.13
N VAL A 559 -36.94 1.92 11.43
CA VAL A 559 -37.06 2.65 10.16
C VAL A 559 -37.43 4.12 10.44
N GLU A 560 -36.76 5.06 9.76
CA GLU A 560 -37.06 6.50 9.87
C GLU A 560 -37.85 7.02 8.66
N ASN A 561 -37.55 6.51 7.47
CA ASN A 561 -38.19 6.89 6.21
C ASN A 561 -38.71 5.66 5.46
N GLU A 562 -39.75 5.79 4.65
CA GLU A 562 -40.28 4.67 3.86
C GLU A 562 -39.24 4.03 2.92
N SER A 563 -38.26 4.79 2.45
CA SER A 563 -37.14 4.24 1.67
C SER A 563 -36.26 3.26 2.45
N ASP A 564 -36.23 3.36 3.78
CA ASP A 564 -35.39 2.54 4.66
C ASP A 564 -35.81 1.07 4.68
N TYR A 565 -37.09 0.78 4.43
CA TYR A 565 -37.57 -0.60 4.27
C TYR A 565 -36.76 -1.37 3.21
N ASN A 566 -36.36 -0.69 2.14
CA ASN A 566 -35.56 -1.28 1.06
C ASN A 566 -34.06 -1.39 1.39
N ARG A 567 -33.63 -0.87 2.54
CA ARG A 567 -32.25 -0.91 3.06
C ARG A 567 -32.09 -1.93 4.20
N LEU A 568 -33.17 -2.53 4.68
CA LEU A 568 -33.13 -3.52 5.76
C LEU A 568 -32.26 -4.73 5.39
N PHE A 569 -31.50 -5.18 6.38
CA PHE A 569 -30.76 -6.43 6.40
C PHE A 569 -31.04 -7.11 7.74
N LEU A 570 -31.85 -8.17 7.72
CA LEU A 570 -32.23 -8.90 8.93
C LEU A 570 -31.24 -10.02 9.21
N VAL A 571 -30.73 -10.12 10.43
CA VAL A 571 -29.92 -11.26 10.85
C VAL A 571 -30.70 -12.01 11.92
N ILE A 572 -31.05 -13.26 11.64
CA ILE A 572 -31.96 -14.05 12.48
C ILE A 572 -31.20 -15.29 12.96
N ASP A 573 -30.79 -15.32 14.22
CA ASP A 573 -29.99 -16.40 14.82
C ASP A 573 -30.84 -17.27 15.73
N ASP A 574 -31.01 -18.54 15.35
CA ASP A 574 -31.83 -19.56 16.02
C ASP A 574 -33.21 -19.06 16.46
N PRO A 575 -34.10 -18.73 15.50
CA PRO A 575 -35.44 -18.25 15.83
C PRO A 575 -36.39 -19.33 16.36
N VAL A 576 -35.93 -20.59 16.42
CA VAL A 576 -36.70 -21.74 16.90
C VAL A 576 -35.96 -22.42 18.04
N SER A 577 -36.69 -22.80 19.10
CA SER A 577 -36.17 -23.73 20.09
C SER A 577 -36.43 -25.17 19.63
N SER A 578 -35.57 -26.11 20.01
CA SER A 578 -35.65 -27.52 19.60
C SER A 578 -36.89 -28.27 20.13
N MET A 579 -37.75 -27.61 20.93
CA MET A 579 -38.80 -28.27 21.71
C MET A 579 -40.21 -28.22 21.08
N ASP A 580 -40.47 -27.40 20.05
CA ASP A 580 -41.84 -27.25 19.53
C ASP A 580 -41.92 -27.20 17.99
N PHE A 581 -42.27 -28.36 17.41
CA PHE A 581 -42.41 -28.56 15.97
C PHE A 581 -43.47 -27.65 15.32
N ASN A 582 -44.54 -27.30 16.05
CA ASN A 582 -45.61 -26.46 15.50
C ASN A 582 -45.12 -25.03 15.26
N TYR A 583 -44.26 -24.51 16.14
CA TYR A 583 -43.71 -23.17 15.98
C TYR A 583 -42.67 -23.09 14.86
N VAL A 584 -41.96 -24.18 14.52
CA VAL A 584 -40.98 -24.17 13.43
C VAL A 584 -41.61 -23.74 12.10
N TYR A 585 -42.79 -24.28 11.77
CA TYR A 585 -43.53 -23.90 10.56
C TYR A 585 -43.99 -22.44 10.59
N ASN A 586 -44.52 -21.99 11.74
CA ASN A 586 -45.00 -20.62 11.89
C ASN A 586 -43.86 -19.60 11.79
N VAL A 587 -42.68 -19.90 12.35
CA VAL A 587 -41.49 -19.05 12.22
C VAL A 587 -41.04 -18.96 10.77
N ALA A 588 -40.96 -20.10 10.06
CA ALA A 588 -40.61 -20.10 8.64
C ALA A 588 -41.63 -19.29 7.82
N GLN A 589 -42.91 -19.44 8.11
CA GLN A 589 -43.98 -18.71 7.44
C GLN A 589 -43.95 -17.20 7.74
N ALA A 590 -43.61 -16.80 8.97
CA ALA A 590 -43.42 -15.41 9.33
C ALA A 590 -42.26 -14.78 8.55
N ILE A 591 -41.10 -15.45 8.47
CA ILE A 591 -39.95 -15.00 7.64
C ILE A 591 -40.36 -14.88 6.16
N ARG A 592 -41.13 -15.86 5.65
CA ARG A 592 -41.65 -15.83 4.29
C ARG A 592 -42.59 -14.65 4.06
N ASN A 593 -43.41 -14.28 5.05
CA ASN A 593 -44.41 -13.23 4.95
C ASN A 593 -43.81 -11.82 4.98
N ILE A 594 -42.56 -11.63 5.41
CA ILE A 594 -41.87 -10.33 5.33
C ILE A 594 -41.95 -9.75 3.91
N LYS A 595 -41.93 -10.60 2.86
CA LYS A 595 -42.05 -10.18 1.45
C LYS A 595 -43.44 -9.76 0.98
N LYS A 596 -44.42 -9.95 1.83
CA LYS A 596 -45.79 -9.50 1.59
C LYS A 596 -46.04 -8.12 2.18
N GLU A 597 -45.13 -7.60 3.00
CA GLU A 597 -45.23 -6.24 3.52
C GLU A 597 -45.09 -5.23 2.37
N PRO A 598 -46.13 -4.42 2.07
CA PRO A 598 -46.14 -3.53 0.91
C PRO A 598 -44.97 -2.55 0.86
N GLU A 599 -44.49 -2.13 2.03
CA GLU A 599 -43.40 -1.17 2.19
C GLU A 599 -42.03 -1.78 1.84
N ILE A 600 -41.90 -3.12 1.90
CA ILE A 600 -40.64 -3.83 1.70
C ILE A 600 -40.53 -4.37 0.27
N GLY A 601 -40.06 -3.52 -0.64
CA GLY A 601 -39.81 -3.90 -2.04
C GLY A 601 -38.61 -4.83 -2.24
N ARG A 602 -37.56 -4.72 -1.41
CA ARG A 602 -36.36 -5.56 -1.49
C ARG A 602 -35.91 -6.10 -0.13
N ILE A 603 -35.99 -7.42 0.02
CA ILE A 603 -35.65 -8.11 1.27
C ILE A 603 -34.23 -8.65 1.26
N ARG A 604 -33.57 -8.50 2.41
CA ARG A 604 -32.29 -9.13 2.71
C ARG A 604 -32.36 -9.74 4.09
N TYR A 605 -32.04 -11.03 4.19
CA TYR A 605 -31.84 -11.67 5.47
C TYR A 605 -30.78 -12.77 5.43
N LEU A 606 -30.16 -12.98 6.59
CA LEU A 606 -29.29 -14.08 6.92
C LEU A 606 -29.91 -14.82 8.11
N VAL A 607 -30.41 -16.04 7.85
CA VAL A 607 -30.92 -16.93 8.91
C VAL A 607 -29.78 -17.86 9.33
N LEU A 608 -29.46 -17.90 10.61
CA LEU A 608 -28.50 -18.84 11.19
C LEU A 608 -29.30 -19.87 11.99
N THR A 609 -29.07 -21.16 11.77
CA THR A 609 -29.77 -22.18 12.54
C THR A 609 -28.94 -23.44 12.79
N HIS A 610 -29.15 -24.07 13.94
CA HIS A 610 -28.71 -25.45 14.21
C HIS A 610 -29.84 -26.48 14.03
N ASN A 611 -31.06 -26.04 13.73
CA ASN A 611 -32.22 -26.91 13.60
C ASN A 611 -32.37 -27.37 12.14
N MET A 612 -32.11 -28.67 11.91
CA MET A 612 -32.16 -29.26 10.56
C MET A 612 -33.56 -29.24 9.96
N GLU A 613 -34.61 -29.43 10.77
CA GLU A 613 -35.99 -29.38 10.28
C GLU A 613 -36.37 -27.96 9.84
N PHE A 614 -35.94 -26.96 10.60
CA PHE A 614 -36.14 -25.56 10.21
C PHE A 614 -35.38 -25.22 8.92
N MET A 615 -34.11 -25.62 8.83
CA MET A 615 -33.33 -25.48 7.59
C MET A 615 -34.02 -26.17 6.41
N SER A 616 -34.55 -27.37 6.62
CA SER A 616 -35.31 -28.15 5.64
C SER A 616 -36.53 -27.39 5.14
N ILE A 617 -37.34 -26.83 6.05
CA ILE A 617 -38.52 -26.03 5.71
C ILE A 617 -38.13 -24.77 4.92
N LEU A 618 -37.06 -24.07 5.33
CA LEU A 618 -36.58 -22.87 4.61
C LEU A 618 -36.18 -23.18 3.16
N VAL A 619 -35.51 -24.31 2.93
CA VAL A 619 -35.07 -24.76 1.61
C VAL A 619 -36.25 -25.27 0.78
N ARG A 620 -37.04 -26.22 1.29
CA ARG A 620 -38.17 -26.84 0.58
C ARG A 620 -39.23 -25.82 0.17
N ASN A 621 -39.52 -24.85 1.03
CA ASN A 621 -40.52 -23.80 0.76
C ASN A 621 -39.97 -22.62 -0.05
N LYS A 622 -38.72 -22.71 -0.54
CA LYS A 622 -38.05 -21.65 -1.32
C LYS A 622 -38.12 -20.30 -0.62
N ILE A 623 -37.91 -20.32 0.70
CA ILE A 623 -37.82 -19.10 1.50
C ILE A 623 -36.45 -18.48 1.21
N VAL A 624 -35.38 -19.27 1.30
CA VAL A 624 -34.01 -18.85 0.99
C VAL A 624 -33.64 -19.10 -0.47
N SER A 625 -32.80 -18.23 -1.03
CA SER A 625 -32.21 -18.38 -2.37
C SER A 625 -30.81 -19.01 -2.35
N LYS A 626 -30.10 -18.95 -1.21
CA LYS A 626 -28.80 -19.60 -1.00
C LYS A 626 -28.75 -20.26 0.37
N LYS A 627 -28.03 -21.37 0.45
CA LYS A 627 -27.98 -22.27 1.60
C LYS A 627 -26.54 -22.69 1.85
N PHE A 628 -26.07 -22.53 3.08
CA PHE A 628 -24.68 -22.74 3.45
C PHE A 628 -24.55 -23.62 4.68
N LEU A 629 -23.43 -24.31 4.81
CA LEU A 629 -23.03 -25.10 5.95
C LEU A 629 -21.77 -24.48 6.55
N LEU A 630 -21.79 -24.19 7.85
CA LEU A 630 -20.60 -23.83 8.62
C LEU A 630 -20.14 -25.05 9.43
N SER A 631 -18.96 -25.56 9.09
CA SER A 631 -18.32 -26.68 9.79
C SER A 631 -16.82 -26.41 9.87
N ASP A 632 -16.21 -26.65 11.04
CA ASP A 632 -14.78 -26.46 11.30
C ASP A 632 -14.22 -25.11 10.85
N GLY A 633 -14.98 -24.02 11.10
CA GLY A 633 -14.58 -22.67 10.74
C GLY A 633 -14.59 -22.37 9.24
N THR A 634 -15.11 -23.27 8.42
CA THR A 634 -15.23 -23.13 6.95
C THR A 634 -16.71 -23.07 6.57
N ILE A 635 -17.05 -22.20 5.60
CA ILE A 635 -18.39 -22.12 5.04
C ILE A 635 -18.37 -22.76 3.65
N SER A 636 -19.27 -23.73 3.44
CA SER A 636 -19.47 -24.43 2.16
C SER A 636 -20.95 -24.41 1.75
N ASP A 637 -21.25 -24.81 0.52
CA ASP A 637 -22.64 -24.95 0.08
C ASP A 637 -23.34 -26.09 0.83
N PHE A 638 -24.55 -25.81 1.31
CA PHE A 638 -25.38 -26.82 1.96
C PHE A 638 -25.96 -27.76 0.90
N LYS A 639 -25.65 -29.06 0.98
CA LYS A 639 -26.12 -30.07 0.02
C LYS A 639 -27.58 -30.44 0.27
N ASP A 640 -28.33 -30.64 -0.82
CA ASP A 640 -29.75 -31.05 -0.72
C ASP A 640 -29.93 -32.43 -0.10
N ASP A 641 -28.91 -33.30 -0.17
CA ASP A 641 -28.92 -34.66 0.39
C ASP A 641 -29.20 -34.68 1.90
N TYR A 642 -28.86 -33.61 2.63
CA TYR A 642 -29.13 -33.48 4.07
C TYR A 642 -30.61 -33.23 4.39
N VAL A 643 -31.39 -32.75 3.41
CA VAL A 643 -32.74 -32.22 3.59
C VAL A 643 -33.78 -32.95 2.74
N MET A 644 -33.40 -33.60 1.63
CA MET A 644 -34.32 -34.34 0.76
C MET A 644 -33.79 -35.74 0.43
N PRO A 645 -33.77 -36.68 1.41
CA PRO A 645 -33.22 -38.02 1.22
C PRO A 645 -33.86 -38.79 0.06
N TYR A 646 -35.17 -38.65 -0.14
CA TYR A 646 -35.87 -39.29 -1.26
C TYR A 646 -35.34 -38.80 -2.63
N THR A 647 -35.32 -37.47 -2.84
CA THR A 647 -34.91 -36.86 -4.11
C THR A 647 -33.43 -37.11 -4.40
N ALA A 648 -32.58 -37.05 -3.38
CA ALA A 648 -31.15 -37.35 -3.50
C ALA A 648 -30.92 -38.82 -3.90
N ASN A 649 -31.57 -39.76 -3.20
CA ASN A 649 -31.51 -41.18 -3.53
C ASN A 649 -32.05 -41.45 -4.94
N LEU A 650 -33.15 -40.82 -5.34
CA LEU A 650 -33.70 -40.94 -6.70
C LEU A 650 -32.77 -40.35 -7.77
N LEU A 651 -32.07 -39.26 -7.47
CA LEU A 651 -31.07 -38.65 -8.37
C LEU A 651 -29.86 -39.57 -8.59
N ASP A 652 -29.35 -40.20 -7.54
CA ASP A 652 -28.25 -41.17 -7.65
C ASP A 652 -28.66 -42.41 -8.45
N ILE A 653 -29.85 -42.96 -8.15
CA ILE A 653 -30.46 -44.06 -8.92
C ILE A 653 -30.59 -43.65 -10.40
N TYR A 654 -31.09 -42.44 -10.68
CA TYR A 654 -31.20 -41.91 -12.03
C TYR A 654 -29.84 -41.80 -12.73
N LYS A 655 -28.83 -41.20 -12.08
CA LYS A 655 -27.47 -41.07 -12.62
C LYS A 655 -26.84 -42.42 -12.92
N VAL A 656 -27.02 -43.42 -12.05
CA VAL A 656 -26.54 -44.79 -12.30
C VAL A 656 -27.29 -45.42 -13.48
N SER A 657 -28.60 -45.23 -13.59
CA SER A 657 -29.41 -45.79 -14.68
C SER A 657 -28.98 -45.34 -16.09
N ILE A 658 -28.51 -44.09 -16.19
CA ILE A 658 -28.04 -43.48 -17.45
C ILE A 658 -26.52 -43.56 -17.64
N GLY A 659 -25.79 -44.21 -16.72
CA GLY A 659 -24.33 -44.34 -16.78
C GLY A 659 -23.55 -43.08 -16.39
N GLY A 660 -24.20 -42.06 -15.83
CA GLY A 660 -23.57 -40.85 -15.29
C GLY A 660 -22.86 -41.06 -13.95
N MET A 661 -23.13 -42.18 -13.27
CA MET A 661 -22.46 -42.59 -12.03
C MET A 661 -22.20 -44.11 -12.05
N LYS A 662 -21.03 -44.55 -11.58
CA LYS A 662 -20.78 -45.99 -11.37
C LYS A 662 -21.52 -46.50 -10.14
N PRO A 663 -22.09 -47.72 -10.15
CA PRO A 663 -22.73 -48.26 -8.96
C PRO A 663 -21.79 -48.33 -7.76
N ILE A 664 -22.27 -47.92 -6.59
CA ILE A 664 -21.56 -47.99 -5.30
C ILE A 664 -22.34 -48.85 -4.31
N HIS A 665 -21.69 -49.23 -3.20
CA HIS A 665 -22.24 -50.14 -2.20
C HIS A 665 -23.54 -49.66 -1.53
N THR A 666 -23.86 -48.36 -1.59
CA THR A 666 -25.09 -47.78 -1.02
C THR A 666 -26.30 -47.81 -1.96
N ILE A 667 -26.12 -48.05 -3.27
CA ILE A 667 -27.21 -48.01 -4.27
C ILE A 667 -28.41 -48.90 -3.88
N PRO A 668 -28.23 -50.16 -3.43
CA PRO A 668 -29.38 -50.97 -3.04
C PRO A 668 -30.21 -50.38 -1.88
N ASN A 669 -29.54 -49.74 -0.91
CA ASN A 669 -30.22 -49.08 0.21
C ASN A 669 -30.99 -47.84 -0.26
N GLN A 670 -30.43 -47.09 -1.22
CA GLN A 670 -31.11 -45.95 -1.85
C GLN A 670 -32.36 -46.40 -2.62
N ILE A 671 -32.25 -47.49 -3.40
CA ILE A 671 -33.37 -48.12 -4.11
C ILE A 671 -34.47 -48.52 -3.11
N ARG A 672 -34.10 -49.20 -2.02
CA ARG A 672 -35.04 -49.58 -0.96
C ARG A 672 -35.76 -48.36 -0.40
N HIS A 673 -35.02 -47.32 -0.02
CA HIS A 673 -35.59 -46.10 0.54
C HIS A 673 -36.61 -45.44 -0.40
N VAL A 674 -36.30 -45.34 -1.70
CA VAL A 674 -37.24 -44.78 -2.70
C VAL A 674 -38.49 -45.65 -2.80
N LEU A 675 -38.35 -46.97 -2.96
CA LEU A 675 -39.48 -47.88 -3.10
C LEU A 675 -40.33 -47.96 -1.83
N GLU A 676 -39.74 -48.00 -0.64
CA GLU A 676 -40.46 -47.98 0.65
C GLU A 676 -41.22 -46.66 0.83
N THR A 677 -40.60 -45.53 0.48
CA THR A 677 -41.26 -44.23 0.53
C THR A 677 -42.46 -44.19 -0.43
N THR A 678 -42.30 -44.68 -1.66
CA THR A 678 -43.39 -44.75 -2.64
C THR A 678 -44.50 -45.72 -2.19
N TYR A 679 -44.13 -46.89 -1.66
CA TYR A 679 -45.06 -47.86 -1.09
C TYR A 679 -45.90 -47.25 0.05
N ARG A 680 -45.26 -46.55 0.98
CA ARG A 680 -45.95 -45.87 2.09
C ARG A 680 -46.87 -44.76 1.60
N PHE A 681 -46.47 -44.04 0.55
CA PHE A 681 -47.26 -42.98 -0.05
C PHE A 681 -48.50 -43.48 -0.80
N GLU A 682 -48.39 -44.60 -1.53
CA GLU A 682 -49.50 -45.21 -2.29
C GLU A 682 -50.58 -45.88 -1.41
N GLY A 683 -50.31 -46.03 -0.11
CA GLY A 683 -51.16 -46.75 0.84
C GLY A 683 -50.64 -48.16 1.08
N SER A 684 -50.07 -48.39 2.26
CA SER A 684 -49.42 -49.67 2.60
C SER A 684 -50.43 -50.76 3.01
N CYS A 685 -51.12 -51.33 2.03
CA CYS A 685 -51.92 -52.55 2.19
C CYS A 685 -51.10 -53.77 1.77
N GLY A 686 -50.72 -54.63 2.73
CA GLY A 686 -49.93 -55.85 2.50
C GLY A 686 -48.46 -55.74 2.92
N GLY A 687 -47.63 -56.70 2.51
CA GLY A 687 -46.17 -56.66 2.69
C GLY A 687 -45.48 -55.76 1.66
N PHE A 688 -44.30 -55.22 2.00
CA PHE A 688 -43.48 -54.45 1.04
C PHE A 688 -42.94 -55.35 -0.09
N ASP A 689 -42.70 -56.62 0.22
CA ASP A 689 -42.35 -57.69 -0.71
C ASP A 689 -43.47 -57.97 -1.70
N ASP A 690 -44.72 -58.13 -1.22
CA ASP A 690 -45.89 -58.29 -2.08
C ASP A 690 -46.05 -57.11 -3.05
N TYR A 691 -45.79 -55.89 -2.57
CA TYR A 691 -45.87 -54.68 -3.37
C TYR A 691 -44.88 -54.66 -4.54
N ILE A 692 -43.63 -55.10 -4.30
CA ILE A 692 -42.61 -55.19 -5.35
C ILE A 692 -42.92 -56.34 -6.32
N LEU A 693 -43.20 -57.52 -5.78
CA LEU A 693 -43.36 -58.75 -6.57
C LEU A 693 -44.59 -58.72 -7.47
N ASN A 694 -45.69 -58.10 -7.03
CA ASN A 694 -46.93 -58.04 -7.80
C ASN A 694 -47.00 -56.83 -8.75
N ASN A 695 -45.98 -55.98 -8.80
CA ASN A 695 -45.96 -54.82 -9.69
C ASN A 695 -45.49 -55.19 -11.12
N GLU A 696 -46.20 -54.72 -12.14
CA GLU A 696 -45.94 -55.04 -13.56
C GLU A 696 -44.56 -54.61 -14.08
N ILE A 697 -43.89 -53.67 -13.42
CA ILE A 697 -42.55 -53.18 -13.77
C ILE A 697 -41.51 -53.79 -12.82
N LEU A 698 -41.70 -53.61 -11.51
CA LEU A 698 -40.72 -54.04 -10.49
C LEU A 698 -40.61 -55.57 -10.37
N GLY A 699 -41.72 -56.30 -10.58
CA GLY A 699 -41.78 -57.75 -10.51
C GLY A 699 -41.10 -58.48 -11.68
N LYS A 700 -40.69 -57.75 -12.74
CA LYS A 700 -40.00 -58.33 -13.91
C LYS A 700 -38.54 -58.69 -13.64
N ASN A 701 -37.91 -58.09 -12.63
CA ASN A 701 -36.54 -58.41 -12.24
C ASN A 701 -36.53 -59.27 -10.98
N GLY A 702 -36.33 -60.58 -11.15
CA GLY A 702 -36.28 -61.54 -10.05
C GLY A 702 -35.17 -61.30 -9.02
N CYS A 703 -34.19 -60.43 -9.31
CA CYS A 703 -33.10 -60.10 -8.40
C CYS A 703 -33.31 -58.79 -7.62
N LEU A 704 -34.27 -57.93 -8.00
CA LEU A 704 -34.43 -56.60 -7.38
C LEU A 704 -34.75 -56.69 -5.88
N TYR A 705 -35.71 -57.54 -5.51
CA TYR A 705 -36.13 -57.71 -4.12
C TYR A 705 -35.00 -58.30 -3.26
N SER A 706 -34.37 -59.39 -3.72
CA SER A 706 -33.23 -59.99 -3.01
C SER A 706 -32.06 -59.00 -2.87
N LEU A 707 -31.76 -58.23 -3.92
CA LEU A 707 -30.70 -57.23 -3.91
C LEU A 707 -30.91 -56.18 -2.81
N ILE A 708 -32.11 -55.59 -2.70
CA ILE A 708 -32.39 -54.55 -1.69
C ILE A 708 -32.53 -55.13 -0.29
N GLU A 709 -33.00 -56.36 -0.15
CA GLU A 709 -33.14 -57.03 1.14
C GLU A 709 -31.77 -57.37 1.72
N ASP A 710 -30.91 -57.95 0.90
CA ASP A 710 -29.57 -58.39 1.28
C ASP A 710 -28.63 -57.23 1.66
N HIS A 711 -28.71 -56.13 0.91
CA HIS A 711 -27.77 -55.00 1.04
C HIS A 711 -28.21 -53.92 2.03
N SER A 712 -29.43 -54.01 2.57
CA SER A 712 -29.96 -53.02 3.52
C SER A 712 -29.97 -53.49 4.98
N HIS A 713 -29.84 -54.80 5.25
CA HIS A 713 -29.95 -55.39 6.60
C HIS A 713 -28.65 -55.98 7.18
N GLY A 714 -27.50 -55.73 6.55
CA GLY A 714 -26.18 -55.95 7.17
C GLY A 714 -25.71 -57.41 7.34
N GLY A 715 -26.23 -58.37 6.56
CA GLY A 715 -25.78 -59.76 6.60
C GLY A 715 -24.34 -59.97 6.13
N LEU A 716 -23.57 -60.85 6.81
CA LEU A 716 -22.17 -61.15 6.49
C LEU A 716 -22.08 -62.03 5.22
N ARG A 717 -21.40 -61.53 4.18
CA ARG A 717 -21.30 -62.22 2.88
C ARG A 717 -19.90 -62.72 2.58
N THR A 718 -19.80 -63.95 2.09
CA THR A 718 -18.54 -64.62 1.72
C THR A 718 -18.25 -64.59 0.21
N SER A 719 -19.15 -64.06 -0.62
CA SER A 719 -18.95 -63.87 -2.07
C SER A 719 -19.62 -62.59 -2.59
N LYS A 720 -19.15 -62.08 -3.75
CA LYS A 720 -19.67 -60.87 -4.39
C LYS A 720 -20.99 -61.19 -5.10
N GLY A 721 -22.11 -61.07 -4.38
CA GLY A 721 -23.42 -61.58 -4.81
C GLY A 721 -24.05 -60.92 -6.04
N TYR A 722 -23.61 -59.72 -6.46
CA TYR A 722 -24.22 -58.97 -7.57
C TYR A 722 -23.16 -58.19 -8.38
N THR A 723 -23.40 -58.03 -9.68
CA THR A 723 -22.51 -57.30 -10.62
C THR A 723 -22.98 -55.86 -10.82
N ASP A 724 -22.08 -54.98 -11.28
CA ASP A 724 -22.42 -53.57 -11.59
C ASP A 724 -23.55 -53.47 -12.63
N ASN A 725 -23.60 -54.38 -13.61
CA ASN A 725 -24.69 -54.42 -14.60
C ASN A 725 -26.05 -54.70 -13.95
N MET A 726 -26.10 -55.63 -12.98
CA MET A 726 -27.35 -55.92 -12.24
C MET A 726 -27.83 -54.70 -11.45
N LEU A 727 -26.91 -53.93 -10.85
CA LEU A 727 -27.24 -52.69 -10.15
C LEU A 727 -27.78 -51.62 -11.11
N ILE A 728 -27.16 -51.47 -12.30
CA ILE A 728 -27.62 -50.53 -13.33
C ILE A 728 -29.03 -50.90 -13.81
N ASP A 729 -29.29 -52.17 -14.07
CA ASP A 729 -30.60 -52.66 -14.53
C ASP A 729 -31.68 -52.48 -13.45
N SER A 730 -31.35 -52.73 -12.18
CA SER A 730 -32.23 -52.42 -11.05
C SER A 730 -32.53 -50.92 -10.95
N CYS A 731 -31.55 -50.04 -11.14
CA CYS A 731 -31.77 -48.60 -11.16
C CYS A 731 -32.68 -48.17 -12.31
N ARG A 732 -32.46 -48.69 -13.53
CA ARG A 732 -33.32 -48.41 -14.70
C ARG A 732 -34.76 -48.81 -14.44
N MET A 733 -34.96 -50.01 -13.90
CA MET A 733 -36.28 -50.50 -13.56
C MET A 733 -37.01 -49.62 -12.54
N VAL A 734 -36.32 -49.15 -11.50
CA VAL A 734 -36.91 -48.21 -10.54
C VAL A 734 -37.22 -46.85 -11.17
N VAL A 735 -36.36 -46.34 -12.05
CA VAL A 735 -36.63 -45.12 -12.82
C VAL A 735 -37.86 -45.30 -13.71
N ASP A 736 -37.99 -46.41 -14.43
CA ASP A 736 -39.15 -46.72 -15.28
C ASP A 736 -40.43 -46.83 -14.46
N PHE A 737 -40.35 -47.48 -13.30
CA PHE A 737 -41.47 -47.57 -12.37
C PHE A 737 -41.92 -46.19 -11.90
N ILE A 738 -41.02 -45.36 -11.39
CA ILE A 738 -41.34 -43.99 -10.95
C ILE A 738 -41.80 -43.13 -12.13
N ALA A 739 -41.23 -43.27 -13.33
CA ALA A 739 -41.67 -42.55 -14.53
C ALA A 739 -43.11 -42.91 -14.93
N SER A 740 -43.50 -44.18 -14.79
CA SER A 740 -44.83 -44.67 -15.18
C SER A 740 -45.96 -44.09 -14.35
N LYS A 741 -45.71 -43.84 -13.06
CA LYS A 741 -46.71 -43.35 -12.09
C LYS A 741 -46.53 -41.87 -11.73
N TYR A 742 -45.29 -41.41 -11.68
CA TYR A 742 -44.86 -40.11 -11.16
C TYR A 742 -43.85 -39.44 -12.10
N PRO A 743 -44.18 -39.22 -13.38
CA PRO A 743 -43.25 -38.71 -14.38
C PRO A 743 -42.60 -37.37 -13.97
N GLY A 744 -43.33 -36.52 -13.24
CA GLY A 744 -42.83 -35.24 -12.75
C GLY A 744 -41.61 -35.36 -11.81
N GLN A 745 -41.49 -36.46 -11.06
CA GLN A 745 -40.33 -36.69 -10.18
C GLN A 745 -39.07 -37.02 -10.98
N ILE A 746 -39.21 -37.74 -12.10
CA ILE A 746 -38.10 -38.00 -13.03
C ILE A 746 -37.67 -36.72 -13.76
N GLU A 747 -38.62 -35.87 -14.16
CA GLU A 747 -38.31 -34.56 -14.75
C GLU A 747 -37.67 -33.59 -13.75
N GLU A 748 -37.92 -33.74 -12.45
CA GLU A 748 -37.22 -33.01 -11.39
C GLU A 748 -35.76 -33.45 -11.27
N VAL A 749 -35.47 -34.75 -11.14
CA VAL A 749 -34.08 -35.23 -11.02
C VAL A 749 -33.27 -35.04 -12.31
N LYS A 750 -33.91 -35.07 -13.49
CA LYS A 750 -33.26 -34.66 -14.76
C LYS A 750 -32.75 -33.24 -14.70
N ARG A 751 -33.55 -32.31 -14.18
CA ARG A 751 -33.15 -30.89 -14.02
C ARG A 751 -32.05 -30.71 -12.97
N LEU A 752 -32.00 -31.57 -11.95
CA LEU A 752 -30.93 -31.56 -10.94
C LEU A 752 -29.64 -32.26 -11.40
N SER A 753 -29.70 -33.10 -12.44
CA SER A 753 -28.54 -33.78 -13.02
C SER A 753 -27.89 -33.03 -14.18
N ALA A 754 -28.58 -32.04 -14.75
CA ALA A 754 -28.08 -31.12 -15.78
C ALA A 754 -27.30 -29.97 -15.13
#